data_AF-A0A849AI99-F1
#
_entry.id   AF-A0A849AI99-F1
#
_cell.length_a   1.000
_cell.length_b   1.000
_cell.length_c   1.000
_cell.angle_alpha   90.00
_cell.angle_beta   90.00
_cell.angle_gamma   90.00
#
_symmetry.space_group_name_H-M   'P 1'
#
loop_
_entity.id
_entity.type
_entity.pdbx_description
1 polymer ?
#
loop_
_entity_poly.entity_id
_entity_poly.type
_entity_poly.pdbx_seq_one_letter_code
_entity_poly.pdbx_strand_id
1 'polypeptide(L)'
;MRLLRSVLDRVFPDRASGGGAPPRLDLRLLVAAATGWVAVLIALRLPATLVLAWAGLAATSAVLLLRLGRQRELRVATTAALSCAAAALVLCATAGQLLARQAGPVRALAADRATVRVEAVVDTDPRPVAAAHTYGKSLVITKVSVREITGRGARSTPHTPVLVIGDDRWLPLHWHQRIAFAGRLQAAEPGDDVEAVIIPRGPPRVVGGAGPLLDGIERLRSDLRDATDGLPRDPRGLVPALVIGDTSRLPQELNDDMRATGMTHLNAVSGSNVTMVLLAAMWVAGWLRVRGRRRLVFAGVALLLFVLLCRPEPSVVRAAAMGAVGLVGLSTARRTAGAPALAAAVLALLVYDPWLAASYGFALSSLATAGLLFFARPWADRIARYLPHRLAPLAEAIAIPMAAQAMCAPVIVLLQGSVSLIGIPANVLAAPLVAPATLAGIVTVLVAPISTQLAYAPAWLAALPTWGIAWIAHTCARVPLGVLPWPDGALGALLLAGLTLVLLVGGVALLRLIWLRPYLAAAAALLGAAAWAPVPAFGWPPAGWVYVACDVGQGDGGVLATSPGHAVVVDAGPDPGPIAQCLDRLGVTVVDALVLTHFHADHVGGIDGVFRGRTVREIYSTPVHSAGPSSPGTHDARSGDEPSDEPLVQAALRKHGMTARSLQTGMQLHYLGLDARVLGPTRLIRAGSVQNNASVVLDVRSRGLRLLLTGDIEKEAGAAVLRALRAEADPEPVDVLKVPHHGSANQDPDLERAVHAPIAVISVGAGNDYGHPAPRTLDLLRDSNSTAFRTDRGGAIAIVARGGLPFVARP
;
A
#
# COMPACT_ATOMS: atom_id res chain seq x y z
N MET A 1 14.78 2.28 39.04
CA MET A 1 15.76 3.19 38.41
C MET A 1 17.23 2.81 38.63
N ARG A 2 17.73 2.56 39.86
CA ARG A 2 19.15 2.16 40.08
C ARG A 2 19.55 0.82 39.43
N LEU A 3 18.65 -0.15 39.36
CA LEU A 3 18.87 -1.42 38.65
C LEU A 3 18.89 -1.26 37.12
N LEU A 4 18.01 -0.41 36.58
CA LEU A 4 17.97 -0.11 35.15
C LEU A 4 19.22 0.64 34.70
N ARG A 5 19.70 1.58 35.53
CA ARG A 5 20.96 2.30 35.31
C ARG A 5 22.16 1.35 35.40
N SER A 6 22.23 0.45 36.37
CA SER A 6 23.36 -0.50 36.47
C SER A 6 23.38 -1.58 35.38
N VAL A 7 22.23 -1.88 34.76
CA VAL A 7 22.14 -2.73 33.56
C VAL A 7 22.52 -1.95 32.31
N LEU A 8 22.06 -0.70 32.17
CA LEU A 8 22.43 0.19 31.07
C LEU A 8 23.92 0.55 31.09
N ASP A 9 24.52 0.81 32.26
CA ASP A 9 25.95 1.12 32.41
C ASP A 9 26.85 -0.11 32.13
N ARG A 10 26.33 -1.33 32.29
CA ARG A 10 27.04 -2.58 31.91
C ARG A 10 26.91 -2.90 30.43
N VAL A 11 25.83 -2.46 29.79
CA VAL A 11 25.58 -2.64 28.35
C VAL A 11 26.21 -1.50 27.53
N PHE A 12 26.30 -0.30 28.10
CA PHE A 12 26.89 0.92 27.55
C PHE A 12 27.82 1.58 28.59
N PRO A 13 29.03 1.03 28.85
CA PRO A 13 29.96 1.68 29.75
C PRO A 13 30.42 3.02 29.16
N ASP A 14 30.28 4.10 29.95
CA ASP A 14 30.89 5.40 29.69
C ASP A 14 32.39 5.23 29.38
N ARG A 15 32.79 5.56 28.15
CA ARG A 15 34.20 5.68 27.77
C ARG A 15 34.74 7.05 28.19
N ALA A 16 34.61 7.41 29.45
CA ALA A 16 35.36 8.50 30.03
C ALA A 16 36.64 7.92 30.67
N SER A 17 37.72 7.87 29.87
CA SER A 17 39.14 7.65 30.21
C SER A 17 39.80 6.52 29.42
N GLY A 18 40.45 6.90 28.32
CA GLY A 18 41.28 6.00 27.51
C GLY A 18 41.63 6.68 26.20
N GLY A 19 42.75 7.40 26.16
CA GLY A 19 43.28 8.14 25.01
C GLY A 19 43.73 7.24 23.85
N GLY A 20 42.87 6.36 23.36
CA GLY A 20 43.06 5.60 22.13
C GLY A 20 42.32 6.27 20.97
N ALA A 21 42.97 6.38 19.81
CA ALA A 21 42.38 6.88 18.57
C ALA A 21 41.01 6.21 18.30
N PRO A 22 40.02 6.94 17.74
CA PRO A 22 38.73 6.35 17.42
C PRO A 22 38.91 5.13 16.51
N PRO A 23 38.20 4.02 16.75
CA PRO A 23 38.31 2.82 15.93
C PRO A 23 37.98 3.18 14.48
N ARG A 24 38.92 2.93 13.56
CA ARG A 24 38.69 3.16 12.12
C ARG A 24 37.57 2.22 11.65
N LEU A 25 36.52 2.80 11.07
CA LEU A 25 35.42 2.06 10.44
C LEU A 25 35.95 1.29 9.22
N ASP A 26 35.88 -0.04 9.26
CA ASP A 26 36.19 -0.87 8.10
C ASP A 26 34.96 -0.98 7.18
N LEU A 27 34.95 -0.16 6.13
CA LEU A 27 33.86 -0.10 5.14
C LEU A 27 33.97 -1.17 4.04
N ARG A 28 35.07 -1.93 3.99
CA ARG A 28 35.35 -2.83 2.86
C ARG A 28 34.28 -3.91 2.70
N LEU A 29 33.79 -4.46 3.81
CA LEU A 29 32.73 -5.47 3.80
C LEU A 29 31.37 -4.89 3.37
N LEU A 30 31.10 -3.61 3.65
CA LEU A 30 29.86 -2.98 3.20
C LEU A 30 29.89 -2.69 1.70
N VAL A 31 31.04 -2.30 1.15
CA VAL A 31 31.22 -2.19 -0.30
C VAL A 31 31.04 -3.57 -0.97
N ALA A 32 31.59 -4.63 -0.38
CA ALA A 32 31.40 -5.99 -0.87
C ALA A 32 29.93 -6.45 -0.79
N ALA A 33 29.20 -6.11 0.28
CA ALA A 33 27.78 -6.41 0.41
C ALA A 33 26.91 -5.62 -0.59
N ALA A 34 27.20 -4.34 -0.78
CA ALA A 34 26.48 -3.49 -1.74
C ALA A 34 26.71 -3.95 -3.19
N THR A 35 27.95 -4.29 -3.55
CA THR A 35 28.28 -4.85 -4.87
C THR A 35 27.60 -6.20 -5.11
N GLY A 36 27.61 -7.10 -4.11
CA GLY A 36 26.86 -8.35 -4.16
C GLY A 36 25.35 -8.12 -4.35
N TRP A 37 24.76 -7.17 -3.62
CA TRP A 37 23.34 -6.83 -3.75
C TRP A 37 22.99 -6.33 -5.16
N VAL A 38 23.73 -5.35 -5.69
CA VAL A 38 23.51 -4.86 -7.05
C VAL A 38 23.69 -5.97 -8.08
N ALA A 39 24.66 -6.87 -7.87
CA ALA A 39 24.86 -8.02 -8.75
C ALA A 39 23.64 -8.96 -8.77
N VAL A 40 23.03 -9.24 -7.61
CA VAL A 40 21.79 -10.04 -7.53
C VAL A 40 20.63 -9.36 -8.24
N LEU A 41 20.43 -8.05 -8.04
CA LEU A 41 19.36 -7.29 -8.72
C LEU A 41 19.43 -7.40 -10.25
N ILE A 42 20.64 -7.38 -10.80
CA ILE A 42 20.88 -7.57 -12.23
C ILE A 42 20.68 -9.04 -12.61
N ALA A 43 21.22 -9.97 -11.82
CA ALA A 43 21.18 -11.41 -12.09
C ALA A 43 19.75 -11.97 -12.16
N LEU A 44 18.82 -11.47 -11.35
CA LEU A 44 17.41 -11.89 -11.38
C LEU A 44 16.72 -11.61 -12.72
N ARG A 45 17.29 -10.73 -13.57
CA ARG A 45 16.77 -10.40 -14.90
C ARG A 45 17.49 -11.15 -16.03
N LEU A 46 18.46 -11.99 -15.70
CA LEU A 46 19.29 -12.72 -16.67
C LEU A 46 18.97 -14.22 -16.66
N PRO A 47 19.17 -14.92 -17.80
CA PRO A 47 19.19 -16.38 -17.84
C PRO A 47 20.21 -16.96 -16.86
N ALA A 48 19.85 -18.06 -16.18
CA ALA A 48 20.69 -18.67 -15.14
C ALA A 48 22.09 -19.07 -15.65
N THR A 49 22.23 -19.42 -16.93
CA THR A 49 23.52 -19.74 -17.57
C THR A 49 24.46 -18.53 -17.64
N LEU A 50 23.94 -17.34 -17.95
CA LEU A 50 24.71 -16.10 -17.93
C LEU A 50 25.10 -15.71 -16.49
N VAL A 51 24.21 -15.94 -15.54
CA VAL A 51 24.50 -15.71 -14.11
C VAL A 51 25.63 -16.61 -13.62
N LEU A 52 25.65 -17.89 -14.00
CA LEU A 52 26.75 -18.81 -13.69
C LEU A 52 28.09 -18.36 -14.31
N ALA A 53 28.07 -17.96 -15.59
CA ALA A 53 29.26 -17.46 -16.25
C ALA A 53 29.82 -16.22 -15.55
N TRP A 54 28.93 -15.30 -15.14
CA TRP A 54 29.30 -14.11 -14.38
C TRP A 54 29.86 -14.46 -13.00
N ALA A 55 29.27 -15.43 -12.30
CA ALA A 55 29.78 -15.91 -11.02
C ALA A 55 31.20 -16.49 -11.15
N GLY A 56 31.47 -17.25 -12.21
CA GLY A 56 32.81 -17.76 -12.53
C GLY A 56 33.82 -16.65 -12.82
N LEU A 57 33.42 -15.63 -13.60
CA LEU A 57 34.27 -14.46 -13.86
C LEU A 57 34.57 -13.67 -12.58
N ALA A 58 33.59 -13.49 -11.71
CA ALA A 58 33.78 -12.82 -10.42
C ALA A 58 34.72 -13.63 -9.51
N ALA A 59 34.59 -14.96 -9.46
CA ALA A 59 35.46 -15.83 -8.65
C ALA A 59 36.92 -15.78 -9.14
N THR A 60 37.15 -15.89 -10.46
CA THR A 60 38.49 -15.82 -11.05
C THR A 60 39.13 -14.45 -10.83
N SER A 61 38.36 -13.37 -10.99
CA SER A 61 38.79 -11.99 -10.70
C SER A 61 39.18 -11.80 -9.24
N ALA A 62 38.42 -12.37 -8.29
CA ALA A 62 38.76 -12.33 -6.87
C ALA A 62 40.12 -12.98 -6.59
N VAL A 63 40.36 -14.17 -7.15
CA VAL A 63 41.63 -14.90 -6.99
C VAL A 63 42.81 -14.12 -7.59
N LEU A 64 42.64 -13.56 -8.79
CA LEU A 64 43.68 -12.77 -9.45
C LEU A 64 44.05 -11.50 -8.65
N LEU A 65 43.03 -10.77 -8.17
CA LEU A 65 43.23 -9.57 -7.35
C LEU A 65 43.89 -9.88 -6.00
N LEU A 66 43.59 -11.02 -5.37
CA LEU A 66 44.28 -11.45 -4.15
C LEU A 66 45.76 -11.79 -4.40
N ARG A 67 46.07 -12.43 -5.53
CA ARG A 67 47.45 -12.74 -5.92
C ARG A 67 48.26 -11.47 -6.20
N LEU A 68 47.69 -10.53 -6.95
CA LEU A 68 48.32 -9.24 -7.26
C LEU A 68 48.44 -8.33 -6.03
N GLY A 69 47.44 -8.34 -5.15
CA GLY A 69 47.41 -7.55 -3.92
C GLY A 69 48.45 -8.00 -2.89
N ARG A 70 48.74 -9.31 -2.80
CA ARG A 70 49.83 -9.85 -1.95
C ARG A 70 51.21 -9.37 -2.37
N GLN A 71 51.39 -8.94 -3.62
CA GLN A 71 52.69 -8.49 -4.12
C GLN A 71 52.95 -6.99 -3.90
N ARG A 72 51.91 -6.17 -3.66
CA ARG A 72 52.06 -4.69 -3.62
C ARG A 72 51.39 -3.99 -2.42
N GLU A 73 50.87 -4.72 -1.42
CA GLU A 73 50.16 -4.17 -0.24
C GLU A 73 49.02 -3.16 -0.56
N LEU A 74 48.40 -3.23 -1.74
CA LEU A 74 47.33 -2.30 -2.10
C LEU A 74 46.02 -2.66 -1.37
N ARG A 75 45.59 -1.79 -0.44
CA ARG A 75 44.26 -1.86 0.21
C ARG A 75 43.11 -1.92 -0.79
N VAL A 76 43.21 -1.20 -1.91
CA VAL A 76 42.21 -1.20 -2.99
C VAL A 76 42.02 -2.59 -3.59
N ALA A 77 43.12 -3.34 -3.81
CA ALA A 77 43.07 -4.69 -4.35
C ALA A 77 42.34 -5.66 -3.40
N THR A 78 42.52 -5.51 -2.08
CA THR A 78 41.81 -6.32 -1.09
C THR A 78 40.30 -6.07 -1.08
N THR A 79 39.87 -4.81 -1.18
CA THR A 79 38.44 -4.46 -1.25
C THR A 79 37.79 -4.94 -2.55
N ALA A 80 38.49 -4.77 -3.68
CA ALA A 80 38.03 -5.25 -4.97
C ALA A 80 37.92 -6.78 -4.99
N ALA A 81 38.90 -7.49 -4.43
CA ALA A 81 38.85 -8.94 -4.27
C ALA A 81 37.69 -9.41 -3.39
N LEU A 82 37.45 -8.76 -2.24
CA LEU A 82 36.32 -9.06 -1.36
C LEU A 82 34.99 -8.82 -2.07
N SER A 83 34.88 -7.76 -2.86
CA SER A 83 33.68 -7.44 -3.64
C SER A 83 33.42 -8.48 -4.72
N CYS A 84 34.47 -8.91 -5.43
CA CYS A 84 34.37 -9.99 -6.42
C CYS A 84 34.00 -11.34 -5.77
N ALA A 85 34.55 -11.64 -4.59
CA ALA A 85 34.22 -12.86 -3.85
C ALA A 85 32.77 -12.86 -3.33
N ALA A 86 32.32 -11.72 -2.80
CA ALA A 86 30.94 -11.55 -2.36
C ALA A 86 29.96 -11.67 -3.53
N ALA A 87 30.25 -11.02 -4.66
CA ALA A 87 29.46 -11.16 -5.89
C ALA A 87 29.43 -12.61 -6.38
N ALA A 88 30.58 -13.30 -6.45
CA ALA A 88 30.63 -14.70 -6.85
C ALA A 88 29.76 -15.59 -5.97
N LEU A 89 29.82 -15.40 -4.64
CA LEU A 89 29.02 -16.17 -3.68
C LEU A 89 27.51 -16.01 -3.92
N VAL A 90 27.03 -14.77 -3.99
CA VAL A 90 25.59 -14.49 -4.15
C VAL A 90 25.10 -14.84 -5.57
N LEU A 91 25.93 -14.65 -6.60
CA LEU A 91 25.58 -15.02 -7.98
C LEU A 91 25.50 -16.53 -8.16
N CYS A 92 26.41 -17.30 -7.56
CA CYS A 92 26.33 -18.76 -7.55
C CYS A 92 25.04 -19.24 -6.86
N ALA A 93 24.71 -18.67 -5.70
CA ALA A 93 23.47 -18.99 -5.00
C ALA A 93 22.23 -18.63 -5.85
N THR A 94 22.24 -17.45 -6.47
CA THR A 94 21.15 -16.97 -7.34
C THR A 94 20.95 -17.90 -8.54
N ALA A 95 22.02 -18.26 -9.23
CA ALA A 95 21.95 -19.21 -10.34
C ALA A 95 21.41 -20.58 -9.92
N GLY A 96 21.87 -21.11 -8.79
CA GLY A 96 21.38 -22.39 -8.25
C GLY A 96 19.88 -22.35 -7.97
N GLN A 97 19.39 -21.26 -7.38
CA GLN A 97 17.96 -21.11 -7.09
C GLN A 97 17.12 -20.88 -8.35
N LEU A 98 17.60 -20.11 -9.32
CA LEU A 98 16.93 -19.94 -10.62
C LEU A 98 16.79 -21.28 -11.34
N LEU A 99 17.86 -22.08 -11.41
CA LEU A 99 17.83 -23.41 -12.01
C LEU A 99 16.87 -24.34 -11.26
N ALA A 100 16.83 -24.29 -9.93
CA ALA A 100 15.93 -25.10 -9.12
C ALA A 100 14.45 -24.73 -9.32
N ARG A 101 14.11 -23.42 -9.37
CA ARG A 101 12.73 -22.96 -9.58
C ARG A 101 12.23 -23.20 -11.01
N GLN A 102 13.12 -23.09 -11.99
CA GLN A 102 12.85 -23.35 -13.40
C GLN A 102 12.79 -24.84 -13.73
N ALA A 103 13.21 -25.72 -12.81
CA ALA A 103 13.09 -27.15 -12.98
C ALA A 103 11.62 -27.60 -12.88
N GLY A 104 11.04 -27.98 -14.02
CA GLY A 104 9.71 -28.56 -14.10
C GLY A 104 8.83 -27.95 -15.19
N PRO A 105 7.61 -28.48 -15.39
CA PRO A 105 6.75 -28.08 -16.50
C PRO A 105 5.95 -26.80 -16.24
N VAL A 106 6.00 -26.22 -15.04
CA VAL A 106 5.11 -25.11 -14.62
C VAL A 106 5.19 -23.92 -15.58
N ARG A 107 6.39 -23.49 -15.97
CA ARG A 107 6.59 -22.35 -16.88
C ARG A 107 6.06 -22.63 -18.29
N ALA A 108 6.27 -23.84 -18.81
CA ALA A 108 5.75 -24.25 -20.10
C ALA A 108 4.21 -24.35 -20.09
N LEU A 109 3.63 -24.93 -19.04
CA LEU A 109 2.18 -25.01 -18.83
C LEU A 109 1.55 -23.62 -18.66
N ALA A 110 2.28 -22.67 -18.06
CA ALA A 110 1.86 -21.28 -17.90
C ALA A 110 1.87 -20.49 -19.21
N ALA A 111 2.90 -20.67 -20.06
CA ALA A 111 2.93 -20.10 -21.40
C ALA A 111 1.73 -20.56 -22.25
N ASP A 112 1.35 -21.83 -22.09
CA ASP A 112 0.22 -22.44 -22.79
C ASP A 112 -1.15 -22.17 -22.16
N ARG A 113 -1.21 -21.38 -21.07
CA ARG A 113 -2.43 -21.10 -20.28
C ARG A 113 -3.21 -22.37 -19.89
N ALA A 114 -2.49 -23.45 -19.56
CA ALA A 114 -3.08 -24.76 -19.31
C ALA A 114 -3.94 -24.77 -18.04
N THR A 115 -5.00 -25.60 -18.05
CA THR A 115 -5.73 -25.95 -16.83
C THR A 115 -5.02 -27.10 -16.14
N VAL A 116 -4.77 -26.94 -14.84
CA VAL A 116 -3.98 -27.87 -14.03
C VAL A 116 -4.69 -28.21 -12.73
N ARG A 117 -4.43 -29.40 -12.19
CA ARG A 117 -4.68 -29.73 -10.79
C ARG A 117 -3.37 -29.65 -10.03
N VAL A 118 -3.39 -28.99 -8.88
CA VAL A 118 -2.19 -28.64 -8.14
C VAL A 118 -2.38 -29.05 -6.69
N GLU A 119 -1.38 -29.71 -6.13
CA GLU A 119 -1.17 -29.76 -4.69
C GLU A 119 -0.03 -28.80 -4.32
N ALA A 120 -0.30 -27.88 -3.41
CA ALA A 120 0.62 -26.83 -3.04
C ALA A 120 0.65 -26.61 -1.52
N VAL A 121 1.73 -25.98 -1.07
CA VAL A 121 1.89 -25.51 0.31
C VAL A 121 1.72 -23.99 0.33
N VAL A 122 0.93 -23.48 1.27
CA VAL A 122 0.73 -22.03 1.43
C VAL A 122 2.01 -21.38 1.98
N ASP A 123 2.62 -20.46 1.23
CA ASP A 123 3.86 -19.77 1.63
C ASP A 123 3.59 -18.43 2.30
N THR A 124 2.51 -17.75 1.90
CA THR A 124 2.08 -16.48 2.52
C THR A 124 0.59 -16.54 2.85
N ASP A 125 0.17 -15.91 3.94
CA ASP A 125 -1.26 -15.84 4.24
C ASP A 125 -2.03 -15.17 3.09
N PRO A 126 -3.24 -15.68 2.79
CA PRO A 126 -4.15 -15.02 1.90
C PRO A 126 -4.53 -13.65 2.44
N ARG A 127 -4.34 -12.62 1.62
CA ARG A 127 -4.69 -11.23 1.96
C ARG A 127 -5.64 -10.65 0.92
N PRO A 128 -6.67 -9.90 1.33
CA PRO A 128 -7.52 -9.18 0.41
C PRO A 128 -6.74 -8.02 -0.24
N VAL A 129 -7.04 -7.71 -1.49
CA VAL A 129 -6.46 -6.56 -2.21
C VAL A 129 -7.47 -5.42 -2.21
N ALA A 130 -7.19 -4.38 -1.41
CA ALA A 130 -8.09 -3.26 -1.16
C ALA A 130 -8.52 -2.49 -2.44
N ALA A 131 -7.65 -2.40 -3.44
CA ALA A 131 -7.90 -1.65 -4.68
C ALA A 131 -8.54 -2.48 -5.80
N ALA A 132 -8.85 -3.76 -5.54
CA ALA A 132 -9.26 -4.69 -6.59
C ALA A 132 -10.64 -5.30 -6.30
N HIS A 133 -11.58 -4.48 -5.81
CA HIS A 133 -13.01 -4.74 -5.94
C HIS A 133 -13.45 -4.52 -7.40
N THR A 134 -12.81 -5.22 -8.33
CA THR A 134 -13.21 -5.22 -9.73
C THR A 134 -14.33 -6.24 -9.86
N TYR A 135 -15.55 -5.81 -10.21
CA TYR A 135 -16.75 -6.65 -10.39
C TYR A 135 -17.33 -7.30 -9.11
N GLY A 136 -17.34 -6.61 -7.97
CA GLY A 136 -17.98 -7.09 -6.73
C GLY A 136 -17.34 -8.36 -6.11
N LYS A 137 -16.16 -8.77 -6.57
CA LYS A 137 -15.39 -9.89 -6.00
C LYS A 137 -14.20 -9.36 -5.23
N SER A 138 -14.16 -9.63 -3.93
CA SER A 138 -12.95 -9.45 -3.15
C SER A 138 -11.85 -10.38 -3.69
N LEU A 139 -10.80 -9.78 -4.24
CA LEU A 139 -9.64 -10.52 -4.74
C LEU A 139 -8.70 -10.82 -3.58
N VAL A 140 -8.38 -12.09 -3.42
CA VAL A 140 -7.47 -12.57 -2.39
C VAL A 140 -6.21 -13.10 -3.06
N ILE A 141 -5.06 -12.57 -2.67
CA ILE A 141 -3.77 -13.01 -3.18
C ILE A 141 -3.02 -13.83 -2.13
N THR A 142 -2.46 -14.95 -2.55
CA THR A 142 -1.59 -15.80 -1.72
C THR A 142 -0.52 -16.44 -2.59
N LYS A 143 0.69 -16.60 -2.05
CA LYS A 143 1.78 -17.34 -2.70
C LYS A 143 1.77 -18.77 -2.19
N VAL A 144 1.93 -19.71 -3.12
CA VAL A 144 1.96 -21.14 -2.83
C VAL A 144 3.14 -21.81 -3.53
N SER A 145 3.79 -22.75 -2.86
CA SER A 145 4.81 -23.60 -3.46
C SER A 145 4.15 -24.87 -3.97
N VAL A 146 4.13 -25.03 -5.29
CA VAL A 146 3.60 -26.22 -5.95
C VAL A 146 4.49 -27.41 -5.58
N ARG A 147 3.90 -28.45 -5.00
CA ARG A 147 4.55 -29.74 -4.68
C ARG A 147 4.25 -30.78 -5.74
N GLU A 148 3.06 -30.69 -6.31
CA GLU A 148 2.60 -31.61 -7.33
C GLU A 148 1.70 -30.86 -8.31
N ILE A 149 1.91 -31.12 -9.59
CA ILE A 149 1.07 -30.57 -10.65
C ILE A 149 0.75 -31.65 -11.68
N THR A 150 -0.53 -31.74 -12.01
CA THR A 150 -1.06 -32.58 -13.07
C THR A 150 -1.64 -31.69 -14.16
N GLY A 151 -1.03 -31.73 -15.35
CA GLY A 151 -1.44 -30.96 -16.52
C GLY A 151 -1.24 -31.78 -17.78
N ARG A 152 -2.21 -31.72 -18.71
CA ARG A 152 -2.19 -32.51 -19.98
C ARG A 152 -1.94 -34.01 -19.79
N GLY A 153 -2.46 -34.59 -18.71
CA GLY A 153 -2.31 -36.01 -18.39
C GLY A 153 -0.94 -36.41 -17.81
N ALA A 154 0.03 -35.49 -17.71
CA ALA A 154 1.31 -35.73 -17.07
C ALA A 154 1.32 -35.20 -15.63
N ARG A 155 1.86 -36.00 -14.71
CA ARG A 155 2.07 -35.65 -13.31
C ARG A 155 3.55 -35.33 -13.08
N SER A 156 3.82 -34.25 -12.37
CA SER A 156 5.18 -33.85 -11.99
C SER A 156 5.19 -33.28 -10.58
N THR A 157 6.35 -33.33 -9.94
CA THR A 157 6.54 -32.86 -8.56
C THR A 157 7.60 -31.74 -8.51
N PRO A 158 7.29 -30.55 -9.06
CA PRO A 158 8.20 -29.42 -8.99
C PRO A 158 8.25 -28.86 -7.56
N HIS A 159 9.16 -27.91 -7.32
CA HIS A 159 9.14 -27.04 -6.14
C HIS A 159 9.14 -25.59 -6.60
N THR A 160 8.03 -25.18 -7.22
CA THR A 160 7.93 -23.91 -7.92
C THR A 160 6.95 -22.98 -7.22
N PRO A 161 7.38 -21.76 -6.83
CA PRO A 161 6.48 -20.78 -6.23
C PRO A 161 5.55 -20.18 -7.30
N VAL A 162 4.28 -20.07 -6.95
CA VAL A 162 3.21 -19.60 -7.82
C VAL A 162 2.30 -18.66 -7.05
N LEU A 163 1.88 -17.56 -7.69
CA LEU A 163 0.90 -16.64 -7.12
C LEU A 163 -0.51 -17.15 -7.42
N VAL A 164 -1.36 -17.23 -6.41
CA VAL A 164 -2.79 -17.52 -6.58
C VAL A 164 -3.58 -16.22 -6.42
N ILE A 165 -4.47 -15.96 -7.37
CA ILE A 165 -5.43 -14.86 -7.32
C ILE A 165 -6.83 -15.49 -7.18
N GLY A 166 -7.28 -15.63 -5.95
CA GLY A 166 -8.55 -16.26 -5.57
C GLY A 166 -9.60 -15.26 -5.08
N ASP A 167 -10.63 -15.80 -4.42
CA ASP A 167 -11.71 -15.05 -3.77
C ASP A 167 -11.69 -15.25 -2.24
N ASP A 168 -12.66 -14.68 -1.53
CA ASP A 168 -12.77 -14.74 -0.05
C ASP A 168 -12.72 -16.17 0.53
N ARG A 169 -13.03 -17.20 -0.26
CA ARG A 169 -12.95 -18.60 0.22
C ARG A 169 -11.51 -19.06 0.44
N TRP A 170 -10.54 -18.27 0.01
CA TRP A 170 -9.12 -18.51 0.26
C TRP A 170 -8.65 -17.93 1.59
N LEU A 171 -9.33 -16.92 2.16
CA LEU A 171 -8.96 -16.26 3.43
C LEU A 171 -8.75 -17.20 4.62
N PRO A 172 -9.50 -18.31 4.79
CA PRO A 172 -9.32 -19.19 5.95
C PRO A 172 -8.04 -20.03 5.93
N LEU A 173 -7.26 -20.01 4.85
CA LEU A 173 -6.03 -20.79 4.77
C LEU A 173 -4.93 -20.20 5.65
N HIS A 174 -4.04 -21.08 6.14
CA HIS A 174 -2.93 -20.71 7.00
C HIS A 174 -1.59 -21.10 6.41
N TRP A 175 -0.55 -20.39 6.85
CA TRP A 175 0.84 -20.66 6.50
C TRP A 175 1.23 -22.13 6.69
N HIS A 176 1.89 -22.68 5.67
CA HIS A 176 2.33 -24.07 5.55
C HIS A 176 1.24 -25.15 5.51
N GLN A 177 -0.04 -24.80 5.38
CA GLN A 177 -1.08 -25.78 5.08
C GLN A 177 -0.90 -26.38 3.67
N ARG A 178 -1.20 -27.68 3.55
CA ARG A 178 -1.23 -28.37 2.26
C ARG A 178 -2.63 -28.28 1.67
N ILE A 179 -2.71 -27.74 0.47
CA ILE A 179 -3.96 -27.51 -0.25
C ILE A 179 -3.93 -28.19 -1.63
N ALA A 180 -5.10 -28.61 -2.10
CA ALA A 180 -5.32 -29.08 -3.46
C ALA A 180 -6.43 -28.27 -4.12
N PHE A 181 -6.20 -27.87 -5.36
CA PHE A 181 -7.16 -27.11 -6.15
C PHE A 181 -6.90 -27.26 -7.65
N ALA A 182 -7.88 -26.89 -8.46
CA ALA A 182 -7.73 -26.79 -9.90
C ALA A 182 -7.71 -25.31 -10.31
N GLY A 183 -6.95 -24.97 -11.35
CA GLY A 183 -6.86 -23.59 -11.81
C GLY A 183 -6.25 -23.48 -13.20
N ARG A 184 -6.31 -22.27 -13.76
CA ARG A 184 -5.66 -21.93 -15.03
C ARG A 184 -4.35 -21.20 -14.73
N LEU A 185 -3.24 -21.72 -15.25
CA LEU A 185 -1.94 -21.05 -15.18
C LEU A 185 -1.87 -19.87 -16.15
N GLN A 186 -1.06 -18.89 -15.80
CA GLN A 186 -0.65 -17.75 -16.61
C GLN A 186 0.82 -17.45 -16.34
N ALA A 187 1.52 -16.90 -17.33
CA ALA A 187 2.91 -16.48 -17.16
C ALA A 187 3.01 -15.33 -16.14
N ALA A 188 4.00 -15.42 -15.25
CA ALA A 188 4.38 -14.30 -14.38
C ALA A 188 5.23 -13.29 -15.16
N GLU A 189 5.37 -12.07 -14.62
CA GLU A 189 6.23 -11.06 -15.24
C GLU A 189 7.71 -11.40 -15.06
N PRO A 190 8.59 -11.06 -16.02
CA PRO A 190 10.02 -11.30 -15.87
C PRO A 190 10.61 -10.59 -14.64
N GLY A 191 11.17 -11.36 -13.71
CA GLY A 191 11.82 -10.83 -12.50
C GLY A 191 10.96 -10.89 -11.24
N ASP A 192 9.72 -11.38 -11.34
CA ASP A 192 8.88 -11.67 -10.18
C ASP A 192 9.49 -12.79 -9.30
N ASP A 193 9.03 -12.85 -8.06
CA ASP A 193 9.38 -13.91 -7.12
C ASP A 193 8.55 -15.19 -7.25
N VAL A 194 7.71 -15.26 -8.28
CA VAL A 194 6.89 -16.41 -8.69
C VAL A 194 7.14 -16.74 -10.16
N GLU A 195 7.04 -18.01 -10.53
CA GLU A 195 7.25 -18.45 -11.92
C GLU A 195 5.95 -18.45 -12.75
N ALA A 196 4.80 -18.42 -12.09
CA ALA A 196 3.49 -18.39 -12.73
C ALA A 196 2.44 -17.75 -11.80
N VAL A 197 1.28 -17.44 -12.38
CA VAL A 197 0.06 -17.05 -11.68
C VAL A 197 -1.00 -18.11 -11.94
N ILE A 198 -1.75 -18.54 -10.92
CA ILE A 198 -2.91 -19.44 -11.07
C ILE A 198 -4.18 -18.70 -10.68
N ILE A 199 -5.14 -18.71 -11.61
CA ILE A 199 -6.53 -18.35 -11.31
C ILE A 199 -7.29 -19.64 -10.96
N PRO A 200 -7.70 -19.84 -9.69
CA PRO A 200 -8.35 -21.05 -9.24
C PRO A 200 -9.78 -21.16 -9.81
N ARG A 201 -10.21 -22.38 -10.09
CA ARG A 201 -11.58 -22.73 -10.50
C ARG A 201 -12.29 -23.40 -9.32
N GLY A 202 -12.62 -22.59 -8.30
CA GLY A 202 -13.31 -23.04 -7.10
C GLY A 202 -12.48 -22.88 -5.81
N PRO A 203 -13.03 -23.33 -4.66
CA PRO A 203 -12.37 -23.20 -3.37
C PRO A 203 -11.20 -24.18 -3.23
N PRO A 204 -10.19 -23.83 -2.42
CA PRO A 204 -9.11 -24.74 -2.07
C PRO A 204 -9.62 -25.85 -1.15
N ARG A 205 -9.14 -27.08 -1.35
CA ARG A 205 -9.36 -28.18 -0.40
C ARG A 205 -8.12 -28.38 0.44
N VAL A 206 -8.24 -28.28 1.76
CA VAL A 206 -7.14 -28.60 2.68
C VAL A 206 -6.93 -30.13 2.69
N VAL A 207 -5.73 -30.56 2.34
CA VAL A 207 -5.34 -31.99 2.26
C VAL A 207 -4.48 -32.40 3.45
N GLY A 208 -3.81 -31.44 4.11
CA GLY A 208 -3.06 -31.69 5.33
C GLY A 208 -2.73 -30.40 6.09
N GLY A 209 -2.61 -30.50 7.41
CA GLY A 209 -2.17 -29.40 8.27
C GLY A 209 -0.68 -29.07 8.12
N ALA A 210 -0.24 -27.98 8.73
CA ALA A 210 1.16 -27.53 8.70
C ALA A 210 2.06 -28.36 9.65
N GLY A 211 1.46 -29.21 10.50
CA GLY A 211 2.14 -30.03 11.48
C GLY A 211 1.97 -29.46 12.90
N PRO A 212 2.17 -30.27 13.95
CA PRO A 212 1.73 -29.95 15.31
C PRO A 212 2.35 -28.67 15.88
N LEU A 213 3.61 -28.36 15.53
CA LEU A 213 4.29 -27.14 15.97
C LEU A 213 3.67 -25.88 15.32
N LEU A 214 3.49 -25.91 14.00
CA LEU A 214 2.96 -24.77 13.24
C LEU A 214 1.47 -24.56 13.52
N ASP A 215 0.71 -25.65 13.66
CA ASP A 215 -0.68 -25.59 14.09
C ASP A 215 -0.80 -25.01 15.52
N GLY A 216 0.15 -25.33 16.41
CA GLY A 216 0.23 -24.72 17.74
C GLY A 216 0.56 -23.23 17.71
N ILE A 217 1.42 -22.79 16.78
CA ILE A 217 1.72 -21.37 16.56
C ILE A 217 0.49 -20.62 16.01
N GLU A 218 -0.25 -21.21 15.07
CA GLU A 218 -1.47 -20.56 14.57
C GLU A 218 -2.55 -20.46 15.65
N ARG A 219 -2.66 -21.46 16.53
CA ARG A 219 -3.49 -21.35 17.74
C ARG A 219 -3.08 -20.17 18.61
N LEU A 220 -1.78 -20.02 18.92
CA LEU A 220 -1.29 -18.85 19.69
C LEU A 220 -1.65 -17.52 19.03
N ARG A 221 -1.59 -17.44 17.70
CA ARG A 221 -1.98 -16.25 16.94
C ARG A 221 -3.49 -16.00 17.01
N SER A 222 -4.30 -17.06 16.90
CA SER A 222 -5.76 -16.99 17.05
C SER A 222 -6.16 -16.59 18.48
N ASP A 223 -5.56 -17.19 19.49
CA ASP A 223 -5.87 -16.89 20.90
C ASP A 223 -5.54 -15.43 21.24
N LEU A 224 -4.46 -14.87 20.65
CA LEU A 224 -4.16 -13.44 20.77
C LEU A 224 -5.26 -12.58 20.13
N ARG A 225 -5.69 -12.93 18.91
CA ARG A 225 -6.76 -12.23 18.19
C ARG A 225 -8.03 -12.20 19.04
N ASP A 226 -8.43 -13.35 19.58
CA ASP A 226 -9.61 -13.49 20.42
C ASP A 226 -9.47 -12.68 21.73
N ALA A 227 -8.30 -12.71 22.37
CA ALA A 227 -8.02 -11.92 23.57
C ALA A 227 -8.09 -10.39 23.32
N THR A 228 -7.90 -9.95 22.07
CA THR A 228 -7.97 -8.54 21.67
C THR A 228 -9.33 -8.10 21.14
N ASP A 229 -10.30 -9.01 20.94
CA ASP A 229 -11.57 -8.68 20.30
C ASP A 229 -12.42 -7.65 21.04
N GLY A 230 -12.34 -7.64 22.38
CA GLY A 230 -13.03 -6.66 23.23
C GLY A 230 -12.37 -5.28 23.29
N LEU A 231 -11.21 -5.07 22.64
CA LEU A 231 -10.51 -3.79 22.66
C LEU A 231 -11.13 -2.76 21.68
N PRO A 232 -10.87 -1.45 21.88
CA PRO A 232 -11.28 -0.42 20.93
C PRO A 232 -10.70 -0.64 19.52
N ARG A 233 -11.36 -0.05 18.52
CA ARG A 233 -11.10 -0.28 17.07
C ARG A 233 -9.62 -0.26 16.68
N ASP A 234 -8.87 0.73 17.14
CA ASP A 234 -7.45 0.91 16.81
C ASP A 234 -6.53 -0.08 17.55
N PRO A 235 -6.52 -0.14 18.91
CA PRO A 235 -5.77 -1.15 19.67
C PRO A 235 -6.03 -2.60 19.25
N ARG A 236 -7.28 -2.94 18.90
CA ARG A 236 -7.67 -4.29 18.46
C ARG A 236 -6.86 -4.77 17.25
N GLY A 237 -6.54 -3.87 16.32
CA GLY A 237 -5.69 -4.18 15.17
C GLY A 237 -4.21 -4.00 15.47
N LEU A 238 -3.85 -2.97 16.25
CA LEU A 238 -2.45 -2.57 16.44
C LEU A 238 -1.69 -3.49 17.42
N VAL A 239 -2.35 -4.08 18.42
CA VAL A 239 -1.69 -5.02 19.35
C VAL A 239 -1.20 -6.28 18.61
N PRO A 240 -2.03 -7.02 17.84
CA PRO A 240 -1.55 -8.14 17.03
C PRO A 240 -0.49 -7.73 16.00
N ALA A 241 -0.65 -6.56 15.36
CA ALA A 241 0.32 -6.05 14.39
C ALA A 241 1.72 -5.86 15.01
N LEU A 242 1.79 -5.26 16.19
CA LEU A 242 3.06 -4.96 16.85
C LEU A 242 3.76 -6.22 17.40
N VAL A 243 2.99 -7.18 17.91
CA VAL A 243 3.52 -8.36 18.62
C VAL A 243 3.86 -9.50 17.67
N ILE A 244 2.95 -9.81 16.74
CA ILE A 244 3.05 -10.99 15.85
C ILE A 244 3.03 -10.63 14.37
N GLY A 245 3.06 -9.35 14.02
CA GLY A 245 3.08 -8.87 12.63
C GLY A 245 1.74 -8.98 11.91
N ASP A 246 0.65 -9.24 12.64
CA ASP A 246 -0.66 -9.43 12.03
C ASP A 246 -1.40 -8.10 11.80
N THR A 247 -1.43 -7.64 10.56
CA THR A 247 -2.12 -6.41 10.14
C THR A 247 -3.54 -6.64 9.62
N SER A 248 -4.05 -7.88 9.63
CA SER A 248 -5.36 -8.23 9.04
C SER A 248 -6.55 -7.47 9.64
N ARG A 249 -6.44 -7.06 10.91
CA ARG A 249 -7.49 -6.33 11.65
C ARG A 249 -7.19 -4.84 11.84
N LEU A 250 -6.12 -4.33 11.22
CA LEU A 250 -5.76 -2.92 11.32
C LEU A 250 -6.75 -2.07 10.49
N PRO A 251 -7.43 -1.08 11.09
CA PRO A 251 -8.32 -0.19 10.34
C PRO A 251 -7.56 0.53 9.21
N GLN A 252 -8.16 0.60 8.02
CA GLN A 252 -7.54 1.24 6.86
C GLN A 252 -7.17 2.71 7.13
N GLU A 253 -8.05 3.44 7.82
CA GLU A 253 -7.81 4.83 8.27
C GLU A 253 -6.52 4.97 9.09
N LEU A 254 -6.31 4.10 10.09
CA LEU A 254 -5.08 4.10 10.89
C LEU A 254 -3.85 3.72 10.06
N ASN A 255 -4.00 2.79 9.12
CA ASN A 255 -2.91 2.40 8.22
C ASN A 255 -2.48 3.58 7.33
N ASP A 256 -3.44 4.34 6.79
CA ASP A 256 -3.19 5.52 5.96
C ASP A 256 -2.54 6.65 6.78
N ASP A 257 -3.01 6.88 8.01
CA ASP A 257 -2.41 7.87 8.91
C ASP A 257 -0.98 7.49 9.33
N MET A 258 -0.71 6.20 9.56
CA MET A 258 0.64 5.72 9.83
C MET A 258 1.56 5.81 8.61
N ARG A 259 1.03 5.69 7.39
CA ARG A 259 1.80 5.96 6.15
C ARG A 259 2.13 7.44 6.02
N ALA A 260 1.16 8.31 6.24
CA ALA A 260 1.33 9.76 6.22
C ALA A 260 2.36 10.24 7.27
N THR A 261 2.34 9.67 8.46
CA THR A 261 3.24 10.04 9.57
C THR A 261 4.55 9.26 9.58
N GLY A 262 4.84 8.42 8.58
CA GLY A 262 6.07 7.63 8.52
C GLY A 262 6.22 6.60 9.66
N MET A 263 5.11 6.20 10.27
CA MET A 263 5.01 5.24 11.38
C MET A 263 4.73 3.80 10.91
N THR A 264 4.67 3.52 9.61
CA THR A 264 4.35 2.20 9.04
C THR A 264 5.23 1.06 9.55
N HIS A 265 6.47 1.35 9.96
CA HIS A 265 7.36 0.34 10.53
C HIS A 265 6.91 -0.19 11.91
N LEU A 266 5.92 0.43 12.54
CA LEU A 266 5.26 -0.05 13.76
C LEU A 266 4.15 -1.07 13.46
N ASN A 267 3.63 -1.12 12.22
CA ASN A 267 2.67 -2.12 11.78
C ASN A 267 3.32 -3.48 11.46
N ALA A 268 4.65 -3.53 11.44
CA ALA A 268 5.41 -4.75 11.22
C ALA A 268 6.32 -5.01 12.43
N VAL A 269 6.68 -6.29 12.63
CA VAL A 269 7.62 -6.67 13.69
C VAL A 269 9.01 -6.13 13.33
N SER A 270 9.51 -5.23 14.17
CA SER A 270 10.77 -4.52 13.94
C SER A 270 11.95 -5.16 14.67
N GLY A 271 13.17 -4.70 14.36
CA GLY A 271 14.39 -5.14 15.05
C GLY A 271 14.42 -4.79 16.54
N SER A 272 13.69 -3.75 16.97
CA SER A 272 13.55 -3.44 18.39
C SER A 272 12.72 -4.50 19.11
N ASN A 273 11.68 -5.05 18.47
CA ASN A 273 10.87 -6.12 19.06
C ASN A 273 11.70 -7.39 19.26
N VAL A 274 12.51 -7.78 18.27
CA VAL A 274 13.47 -8.90 18.41
C VAL A 274 14.45 -8.66 19.55
N THR A 275 14.97 -7.43 19.67
CA THR A 275 15.90 -7.07 20.75
C THR A 275 15.22 -7.15 22.13
N MET A 276 13.98 -6.66 22.26
CA MET A 276 13.20 -6.76 23.49
C MET A 276 12.96 -8.22 23.89
N VAL A 277 12.60 -9.08 22.94
CA VAL A 277 12.41 -10.52 23.17
C VAL A 277 13.70 -11.19 23.63
N LEU A 278 14.83 -10.89 22.98
CA LEU A 278 16.13 -11.43 23.39
C LEU A 278 16.53 -10.97 24.79
N LEU A 279 16.33 -9.71 25.13
CA LEU A 279 16.60 -9.17 26.47
C LEU A 279 15.71 -9.83 27.53
N ALA A 280 14.42 -9.99 27.24
CA ALA A 280 13.47 -10.69 28.12
C ALA A 280 13.86 -12.16 28.31
N ALA A 281 14.20 -12.87 27.23
CA ALA A 281 14.66 -14.26 27.28
C ALA A 281 15.95 -14.41 28.10
N MET A 282 16.91 -13.50 27.92
CA MET A 282 18.14 -13.48 28.71
C MET A 282 17.87 -13.18 30.19
N TRP A 283 16.90 -12.34 30.51
CA TRP A 283 16.49 -12.03 31.88
C TRP A 283 15.84 -13.25 32.55
N VAL A 284 14.89 -13.90 31.87
CA VAL A 284 14.26 -15.15 32.32
C VAL A 284 15.29 -16.26 32.53
N ALA A 285 16.22 -16.44 31.59
CA ALA A 285 17.30 -17.41 31.73
C ALA A 285 18.17 -17.14 32.97
N GLY A 286 18.41 -15.87 33.28
CA GLY A 286 19.12 -15.46 34.50
C GLY A 286 18.34 -15.82 35.77
N TRP A 287 17.02 -15.60 35.76
CA TRP A 287 16.12 -15.96 36.86
C TRP A 287 16.06 -17.49 37.07
N LEU A 288 16.01 -18.26 35.99
CA LEU A 288 16.10 -19.73 35.98
C LEU A 288 17.53 -20.26 36.28
N ARG A 289 18.48 -19.38 36.62
CA ARG A 289 19.88 -19.71 36.94
C ARG A 289 20.62 -20.46 35.83
N VAL A 290 20.23 -20.28 34.57
CA VAL A 290 20.93 -20.84 33.39
C VAL A 290 22.23 -20.07 33.18
N ARG A 291 23.37 -20.76 33.24
CA ARG A 291 24.71 -20.15 33.17
C ARG A 291 25.47 -20.48 31.89
N GLY A 292 26.41 -19.61 31.53
CA GLY A 292 27.37 -19.81 30.44
C GLY A 292 26.72 -19.95 29.06
N ARG A 293 27.26 -20.86 28.23
CA ARG A 293 26.79 -21.10 26.85
C ARG A 293 25.33 -21.53 26.75
N ARG A 294 24.77 -22.15 27.80
CA ARG A 294 23.35 -22.55 27.84
C ARG A 294 22.40 -21.35 27.78
N ARG A 295 22.83 -20.18 28.28
CA ARG A 295 22.05 -18.94 28.20
C ARG A 295 21.93 -18.43 26.76
N LEU A 296 22.98 -18.60 25.96
CA LEU A 296 22.97 -18.26 24.53
C LEU A 296 22.07 -19.21 23.76
N VAL A 297 22.11 -20.51 24.07
CA VAL A 297 21.18 -21.50 23.48
C VAL A 297 19.73 -21.15 23.82
N PHE A 298 19.43 -20.82 25.08
CA PHE A 298 18.09 -20.41 25.49
C PHE A 298 17.60 -19.17 24.71
N ALA A 299 18.44 -18.13 24.59
CA ALA A 299 18.11 -16.95 23.81
C ALA A 299 17.93 -17.26 22.31
N GLY A 300 18.73 -18.18 21.76
CA GLY A 300 18.60 -18.65 20.38
C GLY A 300 17.30 -19.42 20.13
N VAL A 301 16.87 -20.26 21.07
CA VAL A 301 15.58 -20.97 21.01
C VAL A 301 14.43 -19.97 21.11
N ALA A 302 14.48 -19.02 22.04
CA ALA A 302 13.47 -17.97 22.16
C ALA A 302 13.37 -17.12 20.87
N LEU A 303 14.51 -16.81 20.25
CA LEU A 303 14.55 -16.11 18.96
C LEU A 303 13.90 -16.94 17.85
N LEU A 304 14.22 -18.23 17.76
CA LEU A 304 13.62 -19.13 16.77
C LEU A 304 12.10 -19.22 16.94
N LEU A 305 11.62 -19.39 18.17
CA LEU A 305 10.19 -19.43 18.48
C LEU A 305 9.50 -18.10 18.13
N PHE A 306 10.15 -16.96 18.41
CA PHE A 306 9.62 -15.65 18.05
C PHE A 306 9.55 -15.44 16.53
N VAL A 307 10.57 -15.87 15.79
CA VAL A 307 10.58 -15.83 14.31
C VAL A 307 9.47 -16.71 13.73
N LEU A 308 9.24 -17.90 14.30
CA LEU A 308 8.14 -18.76 13.88
C LEU A 308 6.77 -18.15 14.21
N LEU A 309 6.63 -17.52 15.39
CA LEU A 309 5.40 -16.85 15.81
C LEU A 309 5.04 -15.64 14.92
N CYS A 310 6.04 -14.81 14.60
CA CYS A 310 5.87 -13.65 13.72
C CYS A 310 5.84 -14.03 12.25
N ARG A 311 6.21 -15.29 11.93
CA ARG A 311 6.48 -15.83 10.60
C ARG A 311 7.72 -15.19 9.95
N PRO A 312 8.38 -15.88 9.00
CA PRO A 312 9.62 -15.41 8.41
C PRO A 312 9.38 -14.31 7.37
N GLU A 313 8.89 -13.16 7.79
CA GLU A 313 8.89 -11.96 6.96
C GLU A 313 10.31 -11.42 6.77
N PRO A 314 10.63 -10.77 5.63
CA PRO A 314 11.96 -10.22 5.39
C PRO A 314 12.52 -9.40 6.57
N SER A 315 11.68 -8.57 7.21
CA SER A 315 12.02 -7.76 8.39
C SER A 315 12.42 -8.57 9.61
N VAL A 316 11.61 -9.58 9.93
CA VAL A 316 11.84 -10.48 11.06
C VAL A 316 13.10 -11.30 10.84
N VAL A 317 13.29 -11.86 9.65
CA VAL A 317 14.46 -12.70 9.33
C VAL A 317 15.75 -11.88 9.40
N ARG A 318 15.75 -10.62 8.92
CA ARG A 318 16.90 -9.71 9.09
C ARG A 318 17.21 -9.41 10.55
N ALA A 319 16.20 -9.02 11.30
CA ALA A 319 16.35 -8.71 12.71
C ALA A 319 16.88 -9.93 13.50
N ALA A 320 16.39 -11.12 13.17
CA ALA A 320 16.87 -12.38 13.73
C ALA A 320 18.30 -12.71 13.31
N ALA A 321 18.66 -12.51 12.04
CA ALA A 321 20.04 -12.71 11.57
C ALA A 321 21.01 -11.78 12.30
N MET A 322 20.67 -10.50 12.45
CA MET A 322 21.46 -9.54 13.23
C MET A 322 21.51 -9.90 14.72
N GLY A 323 20.39 -10.33 15.30
CA GLY A 323 20.31 -10.81 16.68
C GLY A 323 21.19 -12.03 16.92
N ALA A 324 21.19 -13.00 16.00
CA ALA A 324 22.04 -14.19 16.05
C ALA A 324 23.52 -13.84 15.94
N VAL A 325 23.89 -12.96 15.00
CA VAL A 325 25.27 -12.44 14.90
C VAL A 325 25.66 -11.69 16.17
N GLY A 326 24.75 -10.92 16.77
CA GLY A 326 24.94 -10.26 18.06
C GLY A 326 25.19 -11.24 19.21
N LEU A 327 24.41 -12.33 19.29
CA LEU A 327 24.58 -13.40 20.28
C LEU A 327 25.94 -14.10 20.14
N VAL A 328 26.38 -14.37 18.91
CA VAL A 328 27.72 -14.92 18.63
C VAL A 328 28.80 -13.88 18.97
N GLY A 329 28.57 -12.61 18.65
CA GLY A 329 29.44 -11.49 18.99
C GLY A 329 29.61 -11.32 20.50
N LEU A 330 28.59 -11.58 21.32
CA LEU A 330 28.71 -11.59 22.78
C LEU A 330 29.57 -12.74 23.29
N SER A 331 29.71 -13.84 22.52
CA SER A 331 30.56 -14.98 22.88
C SER A 331 32.04 -14.78 22.52
N THR A 332 32.34 -13.87 21.59
CA THR A 332 33.71 -13.52 21.18
C THR A 332 34.02 -12.07 21.58
N ALA A 333 35.04 -11.83 22.41
CA ALA A 333 35.32 -10.53 23.05
C ALA A 333 35.69 -9.32 22.13
N ARG A 334 35.09 -9.15 20.94
CA ARG A 334 35.32 -8.02 20.03
C ARG A 334 34.14 -7.05 20.08
N ARG A 335 34.36 -5.92 20.75
CA ARG A 335 33.36 -4.87 21.06
C ARG A 335 32.98 -3.93 19.90
N THR A 336 33.36 -4.20 18.64
CA THR A 336 33.20 -3.25 17.52
C THR A 336 33.03 -3.93 16.16
N ALA A 337 31.84 -4.46 15.84
CA ALA A 337 31.60 -5.16 14.56
C ALA A 337 30.25 -4.85 13.89
N GLY A 338 29.63 -3.68 14.12
CA GLY A 338 28.31 -3.37 13.54
C GLY A 338 28.27 -3.40 12.00
N ALA A 339 29.25 -2.77 11.33
CA ALA A 339 29.32 -2.74 9.86
C ALA A 339 29.60 -4.13 9.25
N PRO A 340 30.59 -4.91 9.75
CA PRO A 340 30.76 -6.31 9.34
C PRO A 340 29.53 -7.19 9.58
N ALA A 341 28.82 -7.00 10.70
CA ALA A 341 27.61 -7.77 11.00
C ALA A 341 26.48 -7.45 10.00
N LEU A 342 26.27 -6.18 9.65
CA LEU A 342 25.31 -5.78 8.63
C LEU A 342 25.67 -6.36 7.26
N ALA A 343 26.94 -6.26 6.85
CA ALA A 343 27.42 -6.82 5.58
C ALA A 343 27.22 -8.35 5.52
N ALA A 344 27.56 -9.06 6.59
CA ALA A 344 27.36 -10.50 6.69
C ALA A 344 25.87 -10.87 6.66
N ALA A 345 25.02 -10.12 7.35
CA ALA A 345 23.57 -10.35 7.33
C ALA A 345 22.99 -10.14 5.93
N VAL A 346 23.35 -9.06 5.23
CA VAL A 346 22.91 -8.80 3.84
C VAL A 346 23.33 -9.94 2.93
N LEU A 347 24.61 -10.33 2.94
CA LEU A 347 25.11 -11.40 2.08
C LEU A 347 24.49 -12.76 2.40
N ALA A 348 24.38 -13.13 3.69
CA ALA A 348 23.78 -14.39 4.11
C ALA A 348 22.31 -14.50 3.68
N LEU A 349 21.56 -13.40 3.78
CA LEU A 349 20.16 -13.37 3.38
C LEU A 349 19.99 -13.42 1.86
N LEU A 350 20.86 -12.77 1.09
CA LEU A 350 20.85 -12.88 -0.37
C LEU A 350 21.28 -14.26 -0.87
N VAL A 351 22.13 -14.97 -0.12
CA VAL A 351 22.45 -16.39 -0.39
C VAL A 351 21.24 -17.28 -0.08
N TYR A 352 20.51 -16.99 1.00
CA TYR A 352 19.31 -17.73 1.38
C TYR A 352 18.14 -17.49 0.42
N ASP A 353 17.87 -16.24 0.07
CA ASP A 353 16.79 -15.84 -0.84
C ASP A 353 17.21 -14.58 -1.66
N PRO A 354 17.65 -14.77 -2.92
CA PRO A 354 18.07 -13.71 -3.83
C PRO A 354 16.98 -12.67 -4.11
N TRP A 355 15.70 -13.05 -4.11
CA TRP A 355 14.58 -12.15 -4.42
C TRP A 355 14.40 -11.06 -3.35
N LEU A 356 14.93 -11.27 -2.15
CA LEU A 356 15.02 -10.23 -1.12
C LEU A 356 15.71 -8.96 -1.62
N ALA A 357 16.64 -9.09 -2.58
CA ALA A 357 17.34 -7.96 -3.19
C ALA A 357 16.38 -6.92 -3.79
N ALA A 358 15.26 -7.36 -4.38
CA ALA A 358 14.25 -6.51 -4.99
C ALA A 358 13.16 -6.06 -4.02
N SER A 359 13.12 -6.61 -2.80
CA SER A 359 12.07 -6.29 -1.83
C SER A 359 12.31 -4.95 -1.14
N TYR A 360 11.30 -4.07 -1.19
CA TYR A 360 11.35 -2.77 -0.50
C TYR A 360 11.58 -2.91 1.01
N GLY A 361 10.95 -3.91 1.64
CA GLY A 361 11.16 -4.17 3.06
C GLY A 361 12.65 -4.44 3.39
N PHE A 362 13.35 -5.20 2.57
CA PHE A 362 14.79 -5.47 2.72
C PHE A 362 15.67 -4.24 2.47
N ALA A 363 15.35 -3.45 1.43
CA ALA A 363 15.98 -2.17 1.18
C ALA A 363 15.89 -1.24 2.39
N LEU A 364 14.65 -0.96 2.83
CA LEU A 364 14.36 0.01 3.90
C LEU A 364 15.02 -0.36 5.23
N SER A 365 14.99 -1.63 5.63
CA SER A 365 15.57 -2.03 6.90
C SER A 365 17.10 -2.12 6.88
N SER A 366 17.71 -2.49 5.76
CA SER A 366 19.17 -2.47 5.63
C SER A 366 19.69 -1.03 5.65
N LEU A 367 19.00 -0.12 4.94
CA LEU A 367 19.31 1.31 4.92
C LEU A 367 19.07 1.99 6.27
N ALA A 368 17.96 1.69 6.95
CA ALA A 368 17.71 2.18 8.30
C ALA A 368 18.83 1.75 9.25
N THR A 369 19.22 0.46 9.21
CA THR A 369 20.30 -0.08 10.06
C THR A 369 21.63 0.59 9.77
N ALA A 370 21.97 0.80 8.49
CA ALA A 370 23.14 1.56 8.09
C ALA A 370 23.08 3.01 8.63
N GLY A 371 21.93 3.65 8.50
CA GLY A 371 21.68 4.99 9.03
C GLY A 371 21.92 5.09 10.54
N LEU A 372 21.35 4.17 11.31
CA LEU A 372 21.55 4.10 12.76
C LEU A 372 23.03 3.88 13.12
N LEU A 373 23.72 3.00 12.40
CA LEU A 373 25.13 2.70 12.67
C LEU A 373 26.06 3.90 12.40
N PHE A 374 25.81 4.64 11.33
CA PHE A 374 26.68 5.73 10.88
C PHE A 374 26.32 7.09 11.46
N PHE A 375 25.03 7.38 11.64
CA PHE A 375 24.56 8.73 11.91
C PHE A 375 23.93 8.90 13.29
N ALA A 376 23.28 7.88 13.87
CA ALA A 376 22.54 8.06 15.13
C ALA A 376 23.41 8.57 16.28
N ARG A 377 24.57 7.94 16.55
CA ARG A 377 25.47 8.39 17.63
C ARG A 377 26.11 9.76 17.36
N PRO A 378 26.79 10.00 16.21
CA PRO A 378 27.39 11.31 15.95
C PRO A 378 26.39 12.46 15.97
N TRP A 379 25.14 12.20 15.58
CA TRP A 379 24.08 13.20 15.61
C TRP A 379 23.53 13.39 17.02
N ALA A 380 23.31 12.32 17.78
CA ALA A 380 22.93 12.41 19.18
C ALA A 380 23.96 13.21 19.99
N ASP A 381 25.26 12.92 19.85
CA ASP A 381 26.33 13.64 20.54
C ASP A 381 26.37 15.13 20.15
N ARG A 382 26.09 15.43 18.87
CA ARG A 382 26.05 16.82 18.39
C ARG A 382 24.82 17.56 18.91
N ILE A 383 23.65 16.93 18.91
CA ILE A 383 22.39 17.50 19.42
C ILE A 383 22.51 17.71 20.94
N ALA A 384 23.02 16.71 21.68
CA ALA A 384 23.17 16.75 23.12
C ALA A 384 24.03 17.93 23.61
N ARG A 385 25.01 18.39 22.81
CA ARG A 385 25.82 19.58 23.13
C ARG A 385 25.01 20.88 23.20
N TYR A 386 23.85 20.93 22.57
CA TYR A 386 22.97 22.10 22.57
C TYR A 386 21.77 21.95 23.52
N LEU A 387 21.55 20.77 24.11
CA LEU A 387 20.46 20.54 25.07
C LEU A 387 20.93 20.69 26.51
N PRO A 388 20.05 21.15 27.43
CA PRO A 388 20.28 21.04 28.86
C PRO A 388 20.53 19.59 29.27
N HIS A 389 21.39 19.37 30.28
CA HIS A 389 21.82 18.03 30.69
C HIS A 389 20.66 17.07 31.05
N ARG A 390 19.53 17.61 31.53
CA ARG A 390 18.31 16.83 31.85
C ARG A 390 17.59 16.29 30.61
N LEU A 391 17.76 16.93 29.46
CA LEU A 391 17.13 16.56 28.19
C LEU A 391 18.10 15.84 27.24
N ALA A 392 19.34 15.55 27.67
CA ALA A 392 20.31 14.80 26.88
C ALA A 392 19.76 13.48 26.30
N PRO A 393 18.90 12.70 26.99
CA PRO A 393 18.30 11.49 26.40
C PRO A 393 17.41 11.75 25.17
N LEU A 394 16.83 12.96 25.06
CA LEU A 394 16.02 13.36 23.91
C LEU A 394 16.87 13.46 22.64
N ALA A 395 18.17 13.72 22.76
CA ALA A 395 19.08 13.78 21.62
C ALA A 395 19.16 12.44 20.87
N GLU A 396 19.22 11.32 21.61
CA GLU A 396 19.21 9.99 21.02
C GLU A 396 17.83 9.67 20.42
N ALA A 397 16.76 10.02 21.13
CA ALA A 397 15.38 9.82 20.65
C ALA A 397 15.10 10.56 19.33
N ILE A 398 15.71 11.74 19.10
CA ILE A 398 15.59 12.50 17.84
C ILE A 398 16.55 11.96 16.77
N ALA A 399 17.79 11.64 17.15
CA ALA A 399 18.82 11.25 16.19
C ALA A 399 18.50 9.92 15.48
N ILE A 400 17.88 8.96 16.18
CA ILE A 400 17.49 7.67 15.61
C ILE A 400 16.50 7.80 14.43
N PRO A 401 15.30 8.40 14.59
CA PRO A 401 14.34 8.55 13.49
C PRO A 401 14.89 9.47 12.40
N MET A 402 15.66 10.50 12.75
CA MET A 402 16.31 11.37 11.75
C MET A 402 17.29 10.59 10.86
N ALA A 403 18.11 9.71 11.47
CA ALA A 403 19.06 8.87 10.73
C ALA A 403 18.37 7.83 9.86
N ALA A 404 17.31 7.20 10.37
CA ALA A 404 16.50 6.27 9.60
C ALA A 404 15.81 6.97 8.42
N GLN A 405 15.19 8.12 8.66
CA GLN A 405 14.48 8.88 7.63
C GLN A 405 15.42 9.36 6.53
N ALA A 406 16.60 9.87 6.86
CA ALA A 406 17.58 10.30 5.86
C ALA A 406 17.98 9.15 4.90
N MET A 407 18.12 7.92 5.40
CA MET A 407 18.51 6.78 4.56
C MET A 407 17.34 6.12 3.85
N CYS A 408 16.14 6.14 4.43
CA CYS A 408 14.97 5.43 3.90
C CYS A 408 14.09 6.29 2.99
N ALA A 409 14.03 7.61 3.19
CA ALA A 409 13.09 8.47 2.48
C ALA A 409 13.18 8.37 0.94
N PRO A 410 14.37 8.29 0.30
CA PRO A 410 14.44 8.11 -1.16
C PRO A 410 13.76 6.83 -1.66
N VAL A 411 13.81 5.76 -0.88
CA VAL A 411 13.15 4.49 -1.23
C VAL A 411 11.65 4.56 -0.94
N ILE A 412 11.23 5.26 0.12
CA ILE A 412 9.82 5.46 0.45
C ILE A 412 9.10 6.26 -0.64
N VAL A 413 9.75 7.25 -1.25
CA VAL A 413 9.19 8.04 -2.37
C VAL A 413 8.78 7.16 -3.55
N LEU A 414 9.50 6.07 -3.82
CA LEU A 414 9.14 5.11 -4.88
C LEU A 414 7.79 4.44 -4.63
N LEU A 415 7.32 4.37 -3.38
CA LEU A 415 6.11 3.67 -3.00
C LEU A 415 4.86 4.56 -2.94
N GLN A 416 5.02 5.84 -2.59
CA GLN A 416 3.88 6.69 -2.23
C GLN A 416 4.02 8.17 -2.63
N GLY A 417 5.04 8.55 -3.39
CA GLY A 417 5.06 9.90 -3.98
C GLY A 417 5.09 11.07 -3.00
N SER A 418 5.61 10.86 -1.80
CA SER A 418 5.48 11.83 -0.72
C SER A 418 6.57 11.71 0.34
N VAL A 419 6.83 12.83 1.02
CA VAL A 419 7.82 12.95 2.10
C VAL A 419 7.12 13.43 3.37
N SER A 420 7.20 12.62 4.42
CA SER A 420 6.65 12.96 5.74
C SER A 420 7.61 13.85 6.51
N LEU A 421 7.25 15.12 6.71
CA LEU A 421 7.99 16.04 7.58
C LEU A 421 7.67 15.82 9.06
N ILE A 422 6.43 15.42 9.35
CA ILE A 422 5.97 15.11 10.72
C ILE A 422 6.49 13.76 11.23
N GLY A 423 7.16 12.97 10.39
CA GLY A 423 7.62 11.64 10.76
C GLY A 423 8.63 11.60 11.91
N ILE A 424 9.55 12.55 12.00
CA ILE A 424 10.51 12.62 13.11
C ILE A 424 9.78 12.83 14.45
N PRO A 425 8.98 13.90 14.64
CA PRO A 425 8.30 14.12 15.93
C PRO A 425 7.29 13.01 16.26
N ALA A 426 6.56 12.49 15.27
CA ALA A 426 5.62 11.38 15.49
C ALA A 426 6.33 10.14 16.06
N ASN A 427 7.49 9.78 15.49
CA ASN A 427 8.27 8.64 15.96
C ASN A 427 8.93 8.86 17.32
N VAL A 428 9.39 10.09 17.62
CA VAL A 428 9.91 10.44 18.96
C VAL A 428 8.82 10.27 20.02
N LEU A 429 7.59 10.70 19.73
CA LEU A 429 6.46 10.59 20.65
C LEU A 429 5.95 9.16 20.80
N ALA A 430 5.97 8.37 19.72
CA ALA A 430 5.51 6.99 19.74
C ALA A 430 6.50 6.02 20.41
N ALA A 431 7.82 6.26 20.27
CA ALA A 431 8.86 5.33 20.72
C ALA A 431 8.73 4.85 22.19
N PRO A 432 8.44 5.71 23.19
CA PRO A 432 8.28 5.28 24.57
C PRO A 432 7.10 4.33 24.81
N LEU A 433 6.08 4.36 23.93
CA LEU A 433 4.87 3.55 24.04
C LEU A 433 5.04 2.15 23.42
N VAL A 434 5.97 2.01 22.47
CA VAL A 434 6.21 0.74 21.75
C VAL A 434 6.65 -0.37 22.70
N ALA A 435 7.64 -0.12 23.57
CA ALA A 435 8.17 -1.18 24.43
C ALA A 435 7.13 -1.72 25.45
N PRO A 436 6.37 -0.87 26.18
CA PRO A 436 5.26 -1.34 27.02
C PRO A 436 4.20 -2.11 26.23
N ALA A 437 3.82 -1.63 25.04
CA ALA A 437 2.85 -2.30 24.18
C ALA A 437 3.32 -3.72 23.77
N THR A 438 4.55 -3.83 23.26
CA THR A 438 5.12 -5.11 22.82
C THR A 438 5.26 -6.09 23.99
N LEU A 439 5.76 -5.64 25.15
CA LEU A 439 5.96 -6.51 26.31
C LEU A 439 4.62 -7.00 26.88
N ALA A 440 3.63 -6.11 27.05
CA ALA A 440 2.30 -6.50 27.51
C ALA A 440 1.62 -7.44 26.52
N GLY A 441 1.76 -7.18 25.22
CA GLY A 441 1.22 -8.05 24.17
C GLY A 441 1.88 -9.44 24.12
N ILE A 442 3.20 -9.54 24.35
CA ILE A 442 3.87 -10.85 24.51
C ILE A 442 3.31 -11.59 25.72
N VAL A 443 3.06 -10.91 26.84
CA VAL A 443 2.41 -11.53 28.00
C VAL A 443 1.01 -12.01 27.64
N THR A 444 0.23 -11.25 26.87
CA THR A 444 -1.08 -11.68 26.36
C THR A 444 -0.97 -12.97 25.55
N VAL A 445 -0.02 -13.07 24.61
CA VAL A 445 0.22 -14.30 23.82
C VAL A 445 0.53 -15.50 24.71
N LEU A 446 1.29 -15.31 25.79
CA LEU A 446 1.66 -16.41 26.69
C LEU A 446 0.53 -16.85 27.61
N VAL A 447 -0.40 -15.95 27.95
CA VAL A 447 -1.52 -16.21 28.87
C VAL A 447 -2.78 -16.69 28.12
N ALA A 448 -3.00 -16.24 26.88
CA ALA A 448 -4.20 -16.53 26.10
C ALA A 448 -4.52 -18.03 25.96
N PRO A 449 -3.54 -18.95 25.77
CA PRO A 449 -3.82 -20.38 25.71
C PRO A 449 -4.29 -20.99 27.02
N ILE A 450 -4.01 -20.35 28.16
CA ILE A 450 -4.40 -20.82 29.48
C ILE A 450 -5.84 -20.40 29.78
N SER A 451 -6.16 -19.12 29.51
CA SER A 451 -7.51 -18.57 29.63
C SER A 451 -7.58 -17.22 28.92
N THR A 452 -8.53 -17.09 27.99
CA THR A 452 -8.83 -15.83 27.29
C THR A 452 -9.26 -14.72 28.26
N GLN A 453 -9.94 -15.08 29.35
CA GLN A 453 -10.36 -14.13 30.40
C GLN A 453 -9.18 -13.56 31.17
N LEU A 454 -8.18 -14.41 31.49
CA LEU A 454 -6.94 -13.96 32.14
C LEU A 454 -6.08 -13.12 31.20
N ALA A 455 -6.10 -13.43 29.90
CA ALA A 455 -5.36 -12.68 28.88
C ALA A 455 -5.96 -11.30 28.59
N TYR A 456 -7.22 -11.07 28.96
CA TYR A 456 -7.87 -9.77 28.76
C TYR A 456 -7.19 -8.63 29.54
N ALA A 457 -6.71 -8.91 30.77
CA ALA A 457 -6.00 -7.93 31.58
C ALA A 457 -4.68 -7.43 30.92
N PRO A 458 -3.72 -8.30 30.53
CA PRO A 458 -2.54 -7.87 29.80
C PRO A 458 -2.87 -7.32 28.40
N ALA A 459 -3.95 -7.76 27.75
CA ALA A 459 -4.43 -7.16 26.49
C ALA A 459 -4.81 -5.68 26.69
N TRP A 460 -5.52 -5.33 27.76
CA TRP A 460 -5.80 -3.93 28.11
C TRP A 460 -4.56 -3.13 28.48
N LEU A 461 -3.60 -3.74 29.18
CA LEU A 461 -2.31 -3.11 29.44
C LEU A 461 -1.53 -2.80 28.14
N ALA A 462 -1.66 -3.65 27.11
CA ALA A 462 -1.14 -3.37 25.77
C ALA A 462 -1.99 -2.35 25.00
N ALA A 463 -3.29 -2.28 25.26
CA ALA A 463 -4.23 -1.39 24.60
C ALA A 463 -3.96 0.08 24.92
N LEU A 464 -3.61 0.41 26.16
CA LEU A 464 -3.34 1.79 26.58
C LEU A 464 -2.20 2.47 25.78
N PRO A 465 -0.99 1.90 25.69
CA PRO A 465 0.07 2.48 24.87
C PRO A 465 -0.23 2.44 23.38
N THR A 466 -0.88 1.38 22.86
CA THR A 466 -1.24 1.32 21.43
C THR A 466 -2.31 2.34 21.05
N TRP A 467 -3.23 2.66 21.96
CA TRP A 467 -4.16 3.75 21.77
C TRP A 467 -3.45 5.10 21.71
N GLY A 468 -2.43 5.32 22.56
CA GLY A 468 -1.58 6.51 22.49
C GLY A 468 -0.84 6.62 21.15
N ILE A 469 -0.31 5.50 20.62
CA ILE A 469 0.32 5.46 19.30
C ILE A 469 -0.68 5.83 18.19
N ALA A 470 -1.89 5.26 18.23
CA ALA A 470 -2.94 5.57 17.27
C ALA A 470 -3.35 7.04 17.34
N TRP A 471 -3.53 7.59 18.55
CA TRP A 471 -3.85 9.00 18.75
C TRP A 471 -2.75 9.92 18.18
N ILE A 472 -1.47 9.58 18.36
CA ILE A 472 -0.35 10.32 17.76
C ILE A 472 -0.45 10.27 16.23
N ALA A 473 -0.69 9.10 15.63
CA ALA A 473 -0.83 8.95 14.18
C ALA A 473 -1.98 9.83 13.63
N HIS A 474 -3.19 9.71 14.19
CA HIS A 474 -4.36 10.50 13.81
C HIS A 474 -4.14 12.01 13.94
N THR A 475 -3.41 12.44 14.97
CA THR A 475 -3.18 13.86 15.25
C THR A 475 -2.09 14.43 14.33
N CYS A 476 -0.99 13.69 14.14
CA CYS A 476 0.11 14.09 13.27
C CYS A 476 -0.28 14.06 11.79
N ALA A 477 -1.16 13.15 11.37
CA ALA A 477 -1.67 13.09 10.00
C ALA A 477 -2.51 14.33 9.61
N ARG A 478 -3.15 14.98 10.59
CA ARG A 478 -3.93 16.21 10.40
C ARG A 478 -3.11 17.49 10.37
N VAL A 479 -1.79 17.42 10.59
CA VAL A 479 -0.93 18.61 10.57
C VAL A 479 -0.80 19.13 9.13
N PRO A 480 -1.18 20.39 8.85
CA PRO A 480 -1.04 20.95 7.51
C PRO A 480 0.43 20.98 7.11
N LEU A 481 0.72 20.57 5.86
CA LEU A 481 2.08 20.38 5.34
C LEU A 481 2.91 19.31 6.09
N GLY A 482 2.27 18.48 6.94
CA GLY A 482 2.95 17.36 7.61
C GLY A 482 3.47 16.30 6.62
N VAL A 483 2.81 16.20 5.45
CA VAL A 483 3.22 15.39 4.31
C VAL A 483 3.32 16.31 3.10
N LEU A 484 4.47 16.31 2.44
CA LEU A 484 4.68 17.04 1.20
C LEU A 484 4.57 16.08 0.01
N PRO A 485 3.77 16.40 -1.03
CA PRO A 485 3.79 15.66 -2.28
C PRO A 485 5.19 15.78 -2.88
N TRP A 486 5.73 14.71 -3.46
CA TRP A 486 7.05 14.70 -4.06
C TRP A 486 6.98 13.92 -5.37
N PRO A 487 7.75 14.26 -6.42
CA PRO A 487 7.69 13.52 -7.67
C PRO A 487 7.84 12.01 -7.47
N ASP A 488 6.95 11.23 -8.09
CA ASP A 488 6.95 9.77 -7.99
C ASP A 488 8.07 9.15 -8.85
N GLY A 489 8.35 7.88 -8.59
CA GLY A 489 9.26 7.07 -9.41
C GLY A 489 10.75 7.37 -9.23
N ALA A 490 11.56 6.78 -10.13
CA ALA A 490 13.02 6.75 -9.99
C ALA A 490 13.66 8.14 -9.97
N LEU A 491 13.14 9.09 -10.76
CA LEU A 491 13.62 10.47 -10.78
C LEU A 491 13.38 11.15 -9.43
N GLY A 492 12.19 11.00 -8.87
CA GLY A 492 11.85 11.51 -7.54
C GLY A 492 12.78 10.98 -6.45
N ALA A 493 13.04 9.67 -6.45
CA ALA A 493 13.96 9.05 -5.52
C ALA A 493 15.40 9.58 -5.66
N LEU A 494 15.90 9.75 -6.90
CA LEU A 494 17.23 10.30 -7.16
C LEU A 494 17.35 11.77 -6.72
N LEU A 495 16.32 12.58 -6.99
CA LEU A 495 16.26 13.98 -6.54
C LEU A 495 16.31 14.07 -5.02
N LEU A 496 15.53 13.24 -4.31
CA LEU A 496 15.53 13.24 -2.85
C LEU A 496 16.83 12.70 -2.28
N ALA A 497 17.43 11.67 -2.89
CA ALA A 497 18.75 11.17 -2.50
C ALA A 497 19.84 12.24 -2.68
N GLY A 498 19.81 12.97 -3.80
CA GLY A 498 20.72 14.09 -4.06
C GLY A 498 20.56 15.22 -3.05
N LEU A 499 19.31 15.64 -2.78
CA LEU A 499 19.01 16.65 -1.76
C LEU A 499 19.49 16.19 -0.37
N THR A 500 19.22 14.94 0.00
CA THR A 500 19.68 14.39 1.28
C THR A 500 21.19 14.38 1.37
N LEU A 501 21.90 13.99 0.31
CA LEU A 501 23.37 14.01 0.27
C LEU A 501 23.92 15.45 0.41
N VAL A 502 23.32 16.41 -0.28
CA VAL A 502 23.68 17.83 -0.16
C VAL A 502 23.45 18.33 1.27
N LEU A 503 22.35 17.96 1.91
CA LEU A 503 22.07 18.30 3.31
C LEU A 503 23.04 17.59 4.29
N LEU A 504 23.45 16.35 4.02
CA LEU A 504 24.40 15.60 4.84
C LEU A 504 25.82 16.19 4.77
N VAL A 505 26.29 16.53 3.57
CA VAL A 505 27.66 17.03 3.33
C VAL A 505 27.74 18.54 3.59
N GLY A 506 26.75 19.29 3.10
CA GLY A 506 26.68 20.74 3.16
C GLY A 506 25.92 21.30 4.35
N GLY A 507 25.20 20.48 5.14
CA GLY A 507 24.30 20.95 6.20
C GLY A 507 24.96 21.85 7.23
N VAL A 508 26.22 21.59 7.60
CA VAL A 508 26.95 22.48 8.53
C VAL A 508 27.29 23.82 7.89
N ALA A 509 27.66 23.83 6.60
CA ALA A 509 27.92 25.06 5.86
C ALA A 509 26.61 25.83 5.59
N LEU A 510 25.52 25.12 5.29
CA LEU A 510 24.18 25.67 5.11
C LEU A 510 23.64 26.27 6.41
N LEU A 511 23.74 25.56 7.53
CA LEU A 511 23.36 26.06 8.85
C LEU A 511 24.18 27.31 9.23
N ARG A 512 25.49 27.32 8.93
CA ARG A 512 26.34 28.51 9.11
C ARG A 512 25.90 29.67 8.20
N LEU A 513 25.57 29.39 6.93
CA LEU A 513 25.09 30.40 5.99
C LEU A 513 23.75 30.98 6.44
N ILE A 514 22.81 30.14 6.91
CA ILE A 514 21.53 30.55 7.48
C ILE A 514 21.75 31.44 8.71
N TRP A 515 22.67 31.05 9.61
CA TRP A 515 23.00 31.84 10.80
C TRP A 515 23.64 33.19 10.46
N LEU A 516 24.52 33.25 9.45
CA LEU A 516 25.23 34.45 9.04
C LEU A 516 24.39 35.37 8.13
N ARG A 517 23.41 34.82 7.40
CA ARG A 517 22.56 35.53 6.45
C ARG A 517 21.08 35.09 6.61
N PRO A 518 20.45 35.40 7.75
CA PRO A 518 19.09 34.95 8.04
C PRO A 518 18.06 35.48 7.04
N TYR A 519 18.30 36.64 6.42
CA TYR A 519 17.44 37.23 5.41
C TYR A 519 17.43 36.44 4.09
N LEU A 520 18.56 35.84 3.66
CA LEU A 520 18.59 34.97 2.47
C LEU A 520 17.92 33.63 2.75
N ALA A 521 18.09 33.10 3.96
CA ALA A 521 17.39 31.90 4.38
C ALA A 521 15.88 32.13 4.46
N ALA A 522 15.46 33.27 5.01
CA ALA A 522 14.07 33.69 5.05
C ALA A 522 13.51 33.91 3.65
N ALA A 523 14.26 34.56 2.75
CA ALA A 523 13.86 34.76 1.35
C ALA A 523 13.77 33.43 0.58
N ALA A 524 14.71 32.50 0.76
CA ALA A 524 14.67 31.18 0.16
C ALA A 524 13.54 30.31 0.74
N ALA A 525 13.28 30.42 2.05
CA ALA A 525 12.14 29.76 2.70
C ALA A 525 10.81 30.36 2.24
N LEU A 526 10.73 31.69 2.05
CA LEU A 526 9.56 32.39 1.50
C LEU A 526 9.33 32.07 0.03
N LEU A 527 10.38 32.03 -0.79
CA LEU A 527 10.31 31.62 -2.20
C LEU A 527 9.95 30.15 -2.32
N GLY A 528 10.53 29.29 -1.49
CA GLY A 528 10.15 27.88 -1.38
C GLY A 528 8.70 27.73 -0.96
N ALA A 529 8.27 28.44 0.09
CA ALA A 529 6.89 28.47 0.58
C ALA A 529 5.93 29.14 -0.41
N ALA A 530 6.38 30.04 -1.29
CA ALA A 530 5.55 30.64 -2.33
C ALA A 530 5.44 29.73 -3.57
N ALA A 531 6.50 28.99 -3.89
CA ALA A 531 6.51 27.96 -4.94
C ALA A 531 5.75 26.68 -4.52
N TRP A 532 5.66 26.41 -3.21
CA TRP A 532 4.98 25.27 -2.60
C TRP A 532 3.70 25.60 -1.85
N ALA A 533 3.41 26.88 -1.63
CA ALA A 533 2.05 27.27 -1.30
C ALA A 533 1.22 26.58 -2.38
N PRO A 534 0.23 25.74 -2.01
CA PRO A 534 -0.79 25.44 -2.98
C PRO A 534 -1.17 26.82 -3.45
N VAL A 535 -0.89 27.16 -4.71
CA VAL A 535 -1.58 28.28 -5.32
C VAL A 535 -3.00 27.82 -5.10
N PRO A 536 -3.77 28.38 -4.13
CA PRO A 536 -5.15 27.98 -4.05
C PRO A 536 -5.61 28.24 -5.46
N ALA A 537 -6.03 27.20 -6.19
CA ALA A 537 -6.46 27.35 -7.58
C ALA A 537 -7.37 28.57 -7.54
N PHE A 538 -6.88 29.71 -8.04
CA PHE A 538 -7.31 30.98 -7.48
C PHE A 538 -8.72 31.17 -8.00
N GLY A 539 -9.71 30.93 -7.14
CA GLY A 539 -11.09 30.73 -7.57
C GLY A 539 -11.46 29.30 -7.97
N TRP A 540 -11.03 28.24 -7.24
CA TRP A 540 -11.66 26.92 -7.26
C TRP A 540 -12.46 26.67 -5.96
N PRO A 541 -13.73 26.22 -6.05
CA PRO A 541 -14.49 26.11 -7.28
C PRO A 541 -14.70 27.50 -7.90
N PRO A 542 -14.77 27.58 -9.24
CA PRO A 542 -15.05 28.83 -9.92
C PRO A 542 -16.40 29.38 -9.48
N ALA A 543 -16.46 30.69 -9.21
CA ALA A 543 -17.71 31.35 -8.91
C ALA A 543 -18.73 31.10 -10.03
N GLY A 544 -19.95 30.68 -9.66
CA GLY A 544 -21.01 30.36 -10.61
C GLY A 544 -20.88 29.00 -11.29
N TRP A 545 -20.10 28.06 -10.72
CA TRP A 545 -20.11 26.67 -11.18
C TRP A 545 -21.53 26.06 -11.15
N VAL A 546 -21.80 25.17 -12.09
CA VAL A 546 -23.08 24.50 -12.31
C VAL A 546 -22.91 23.00 -12.12
N TYR A 547 -21.89 22.43 -12.74
CA TYR A 547 -21.57 21.01 -12.67
C TYR A 547 -20.08 20.81 -12.47
N VAL A 548 -19.69 19.83 -11.66
CA VAL A 548 -18.31 19.39 -11.50
C VAL A 548 -18.26 17.88 -11.70
N ALA A 549 -17.49 17.42 -12.68
CA ALA A 549 -17.04 16.04 -12.72
C ALA A 549 -15.82 15.93 -11.81
N CYS A 550 -16.00 15.25 -10.68
CA CYS A 550 -14.94 14.97 -9.73
C CYS A 550 -13.95 13.96 -10.32
N ASP A 551 -12.67 14.17 -10.06
CA ASP A 551 -11.65 13.15 -10.31
C ASP A 551 -11.72 12.09 -9.22
N VAL A 552 -12.46 11.01 -9.49
CA VAL A 552 -12.66 9.87 -8.59
C VAL A 552 -11.85 8.65 -9.02
N GLY A 553 -10.92 8.81 -9.96
CA GLY A 553 -10.23 7.69 -10.61
C GLY A 553 -11.07 7.07 -11.73
N GLN A 554 -11.01 5.74 -11.88
CA GLN A 554 -11.82 5.03 -12.87
C GLN A 554 -13.25 4.87 -12.34
N GLY A 555 -14.14 5.78 -12.76
CA GLY A 555 -15.54 5.79 -12.35
C GLY A 555 -16.18 7.16 -12.55
N ASP A 556 -17.39 7.33 -12.00
CA ASP A 556 -18.17 8.56 -12.08
C ASP A 556 -18.44 9.17 -10.70
N GLY A 557 -18.25 10.48 -10.61
CA GLY A 557 -18.69 11.29 -9.48
C GLY A 557 -19.02 12.70 -9.96
N GLY A 558 -20.29 13.00 -10.14
CA GLY A 558 -20.78 14.29 -10.59
C GLY A 558 -21.39 15.11 -9.46
N VAL A 559 -21.19 16.42 -9.45
CA VAL A 559 -21.78 17.33 -8.46
C VAL A 559 -22.45 18.48 -9.19
N LEU A 560 -23.74 18.70 -8.90
CA LEU A 560 -24.55 19.78 -9.46
C LEU A 560 -24.87 20.80 -8.38
N ALA A 561 -24.55 22.07 -8.62
CA ALA A 561 -24.81 23.15 -7.68
C ALA A 561 -26.30 23.49 -7.62
N THR A 562 -26.87 23.50 -6.42
CA THR A 562 -28.23 24.05 -6.19
C THR A 562 -28.10 25.46 -5.62
N SER A 563 -27.71 25.55 -4.35
CA SER A 563 -27.50 26.78 -3.60
C SER A 563 -26.13 26.79 -2.90
N PRO A 564 -25.64 27.92 -2.36
CA PRO A 564 -24.34 27.95 -1.68
C PRO A 564 -24.25 26.90 -0.57
N GLY A 565 -23.27 25.99 -0.68
CA GLY A 565 -23.06 24.88 0.27
C GLY A 565 -23.96 23.64 0.04
N HIS A 566 -24.85 23.69 -0.94
CA HIS A 566 -25.79 22.62 -1.28
C HIS A 566 -25.56 22.07 -2.70
N ALA A 567 -25.74 20.76 -2.87
CA ALA A 567 -25.61 20.13 -4.18
C ALA A 567 -26.47 18.88 -4.34
N VAL A 568 -26.75 18.53 -5.60
CA VAL A 568 -27.15 17.17 -6.00
C VAL A 568 -25.89 16.43 -6.44
N VAL A 569 -25.64 15.25 -5.88
CA VAL A 569 -24.52 14.38 -6.22
C VAL A 569 -25.02 13.25 -7.10
N VAL A 570 -24.34 12.96 -8.19
CA VAL A 570 -24.66 11.88 -9.14
C VAL A 570 -23.48 10.92 -9.14
N ASP A 571 -23.69 9.73 -8.59
CA ASP A 571 -22.67 8.71 -8.31
C ASP A 571 -21.55 9.18 -7.35
N ALA A 572 -20.75 8.23 -6.87
CA ALA A 572 -19.79 8.41 -5.79
C ALA A 572 -18.39 7.85 -6.10
N GLY A 573 -18.15 7.32 -7.30
CA GLY A 573 -16.90 6.70 -7.69
C GLY A 573 -16.64 5.35 -7.01
N PRO A 574 -15.45 4.75 -7.25
CA PRO A 574 -15.04 3.47 -6.64
C PRO A 574 -14.66 3.58 -5.16
N ASP A 575 -14.11 4.71 -4.74
CA ASP A 575 -13.51 4.89 -3.41
C ASP A 575 -14.10 6.10 -2.65
N PRO A 576 -14.26 6.02 -1.32
CA PRO A 576 -14.88 7.09 -0.54
C PRO A 576 -13.99 8.32 -0.35
N GLY A 577 -12.68 8.19 -0.53
CA GLY A 577 -11.72 9.28 -0.34
C GLY A 577 -11.85 10.40 -1.38
N PRO A 578 -11.71 10.09 -2.68
CA PRO A 578 -11.74 11.09 -3.75
C PRO A 578 -13.03 11.93 -3.79
N ILE A 579 -14.20 11.30 -3.68
CA ILE A 579 -15.48 12.02 -3.69
C ILE A 579 -15.64 12.93 -2.47
N ALA A 580 -15.23 12.49 -1.28
CA ALA A 580 -15.25 13.31 -0.07
C ALA A 580 -14.37 14.56 -0.22
N GLN A 581 -13.14 14.38 -0.74
CA GLN A 581 -12.22 15.49 -1.02
C GLN A 581 -12.74 16.44 -2.09
N CYS A 582 -13.42 15.92 -3.12
CA CYS A 582 -14.06 16.75 -4.13
C CYS A 582 -15.12 17.64 -3.48
N LEU A 583 -16.06 17.05 -2.73
CA LEU A 583 -17.12 17.78 -2.05
C LEU A 583 -16.57 18.77 -1.01
N ASP A 584 -15.46 18.46 -0.34
CA ASP A 584 -14.80 19.35 0.63
C ASP A 584 -14.29 20.61 -0.08
N ARG A 585 -13.61 20.40 -1.22
CA ARG A 585 -13.11 21.49 -2.06
C ARG A 585 -14.23 22.35 -2.63
N LEU A 586 -15.37 21.74 -2.97
CA LEU A 586 -16.56 22.47 -3.44
C LEU A 586 -17.31 23.21 -2.32
N GLY A 587 -16.95 22.99 -1.06
CA GLY A 587 -17.64 23.59 0.09
C GLY A 587 -19.04 23.04 0.32
N VAL A 588 -19.35 21.83 -0.15
CA VAL A 588 -20.67 21.20 0.01
C VAL A 588 -20.80 20.64 1.42
N THR A 589 -21.79 21.14 2.16
CA THR A 589 -22.15 20.70 3.52
C THR A 589 -23.46 19.92 3.55
N VAL A 590 -24.34 20.17 2.58
CA VAL A 590 -25.62 19.50 2.42
C VAL A 590 -25.73 18.89 1.02
N VAL A 591 -26.01 17.60 0.96
CA VAL A 591 -26.36 16.90 -0.26
C VAL A 591 -27.88 16.82 -0.33
N ASP A 592 -28.49 17.65 -1.18
CA ASP A 592 -29.94 17.71 -1.34
C ASP A 592 -30.48 16.38 -1.89
N ALA A 593 -29.74 15.75 -2.80
CA ALA A 593 -29.99 14.41 -3.27
C ALA A 593 -28.71 13.71 -3.70
N LEU A 594 -28.60 12.42 -3.40
CA LEU A 594 -27.63 11.51 -4.01
C LEU A 594 -28.37 10.63 -5.03
N VAL A 595 -28.00 10.72 -6.31
CA VAL A 595 -28.55 9.89 -7.39
C VAL A 595 -27.53 8.82 -7.75
N LEU A 596 -27.91 7.56 -7.62
CA LEU A 596 -27.11 6.40 -8.04
C LEU A 596 -27.62 5.91 -9.39
N THR A 597 -26.81 6.05 -10.43
CA THR A 597 -27.24 5.77 -11.80
C THR A 597 -27.46 4.28 -12.02
N HIS A 598 -26.54 3.43 -11.57
CA HIS A 598 -26.63 1.97 -11.55
C HIS A 598 -25.69 1.39 -10.48
N PHE A 599 -25.64 0.06 -10.35
CA PHE A 599 -24.99 -0.60 -9.22
C PHE A 599 -23.62 -1.21 -9.55
N HIS A 600 -22.78 -0.55 -10.36
CA HIS A 600 -21.38 -0.94 -10.49
C HIS A 600 -20.48 -0.22 -9.47
N ALA A 601 -19.45 -0.92 -9.00
CA ALA A 601 -18.52 -0.43 -7.98
C ALA A 601 -17.93 0.95 -8.29
N ASP A 602 -17.59 1.23 -9.54
CA ASP A 602 -17.05 2.51 -10.03
C ASP A 602 -18.05 3.67 -10.01
N HIS A 603 -19.31 3.41 -9.65
CA HIS A 603 -20.35 4.42 -9.41
C HIS A 603 -20.78 4.46 -7.94
N VAL A 604 -20.83 3.33 -7.23
CA VAL A 604 -21.42 3.26 -5.88
C VAL A 604 -20.44 2.92 -4.76
N GLY A 605 -19.22 2.47 -5.07
CA GLY A 605 -18.23 2.00 -4.09
C GLY A 605 -17.83 3.09 -3.08
N GLY A 606 -17.77 4.34 -3.52
CA GLY A 606 -17.41 5.51 -2.73
C GLY A 606 -18.54 6.15 -1.92
N ILE A 607 -19.72 5.53 -1.85
CA ILE A 607 -20.93 6.12 -1.23
C ILE A 607 -20.70 6.66 0.19
N ASP A 608 -19.89 5.98 1.02
CA ASP A 608 -19.56 6.40 2.38
C ASP A 608 -18.82 7.76 2.43
N GLY A 609 -18.14 8.13 1.34
CA GLY A 609 -17.47 9.42 1.19
C GLY A 609 -18.45 10.60 1.12
N VAL A 610 -19.64 10.39 0.55
CA VAL A 610 -20.68 11.41 0.41
C VAL A 610 -21.26 11.80 1.78
N PHE A 611 -21.36 10.85 2.72
CA PHE A 611 -21.86 11.09 4.08
C PHE A 611 -20.83 11.74 5.02
N ARG A 612 -19.54 11.75 4.65
CA ARG A 612 -18.48 12.19 5.54
C ARG A 612 -18.58 13.69 5.81
N GLY A 613 -18.99 14.06 7.02
CA GLY A 613 -19.09 15.45 7.47
C GLY A 613 -20.25 16.24 6.85
N ARG A 614 -21.25 15.55 6.27
CA ARG A 614 -22.32 16.16 5.47
C ARG A 614 -23.69 15.62 5.85
N THR A 615 -24.71 16.44 5.61
CA THR A 615 -26.11 16.01 5.72
C THR A 615 -26.61 15.59 4.35
N VAL A 616 -27.03 14.33 4.19
CA VAL A 616 -27.69 13.83 2.97
C VAL A 616 -29.20 13.80 3.21
N ARG A 617 -29.99 14.48 2.38
CA ARG A 617 -31.45 14.60 2.56
C ARG A 617 -32.21 13.48 1.88
N GLU A 618 -31.90 13.22 0.62
CA GLU A 618 -32.59 12.22 -0.20
C GLU A 618 -31.60 11.35 -0.95
N ILE A 619 -32.00 10.11 -1.23
CA ILE A 619 -31.21 9.18 -2.03
C ILE A 619 -32.14 8.57 -3.07
N TYR A 620 -31.66 8.57 -4.31
CA TYR A 620 -32.36 8.05 -5.47
C TYR A 620 -31.52 6.96 -6.13
N SER A 621 -32.17 5.94 -6.68
CA SER A 621 -31.49 4.88 -7.44
C SER A 621 -32.24 4.53 -8.72
N THR A 622 -31.59 3.78 -9.60
CA THR A 622 -32.25 3.09 -10.71
C THR A 622 -33.44 2.24 -10.22
N PRO A 623 -34.52 2.11 -11.02
CA PRO A 623 -35.63 1.20 -10.73
C PRO A 623 -35.33 -0.24 -11.13
N VAL A 624 -34.22 -0.47 -11.82
CA VAL A 624 -33.77 -1.81 -12.22
C VAL A 624 -32.86 -2.35 -11.13
N HIS A 625 -33.46 -3.12 -10.24
CA HIS A 625 -32.75 -3.84 -9.19
C HIS A 625 -32.29 -5.20 -9.71
N SER A 626 -31.18 -5.69 -9.15
CA SER A 626 -30.74 -7.05 -9.48
C SER A 626 -31.72 -8.04 -8.85
N ALA A 627 -32.09 -9.10 -9.56
CA ALA A 627 -32.87 -10.17 -8.93
C ALA A 627 -32.11 -10.62 -7.67
N GLY A 628 -32.81 -10.67 -6.53
CA GLY A 628 -32.22 -10.89 -5.21
C GLY A 628 -31.35 -12.16 -5.10
N PRO A 629 -30.74 -12.42 -3.93
CA PRO A 629 -29.66 -13.40 -3.80
C PRO A 629 -30.09 -14.75 -4.38
N SER A 630 -29.53 -15.11 -5.54
CA SER A 630 -29.54 -16.48 -6.01
C SER A 630 -28.96 -17.32 -4.87
N SER A 631 -29.72 -18.33 -4.41
CA SER A 631 -29.29 -19.22 -3.35
C SER A 631 -27.84 -19.68 -3.59
N PRO A 632 -26.99 -19.73 -2.55
CA PRO A 632 -25.60 -20.14 -2.71
C PRO A 632 -25.58 -21.59 -3.22
N GLY A 633 -25.33 -21.78 -4.51
CA GLY A 633 -25.26 -23.11 -5.14
C GLY A 633 -25.87 -23.27 -6.53
N THR A 634 -26.68 -22.32 -7.03
CA THR A 634 -27.27 -22.44 -8.37
C THR A 634 -26.91 -21.26 -9.26
N HIS A 635 -25.65 -21.15 -9.65
CA HIS A 635 -25.32 -20.46 -10.90
C HIS A 635 -25.62 -21.43 -12.04
N ASP A 636 -26.87 -21.42 -12.51
CA ASP A 636 -27.16 -21.98 -13.82
C ASP A 636 -26.51 -21.04 -14.84
N ALA A 637 -25.52 -21.53 -15.59
CA ALA A 637 -24.79 -20.76 -16.61
C ALA A 637 -25.69 -20.23 -17.75
N ARG A 638 -27.01 -20.44 -17.64
CA ARG A 638 -28.07 -19.99 -18.54
C ARG A 638 -28.72 -18.66 -18.12
N SER A 639 -28.57 -18.15 -16.89
CA SER A 639 -29.31 -16.96 -16.45
C SER A 639 -28.65 -15.61 -16.79
N GLY A 640 -27.34 -15.56 -17.09
CA GLY A 640 -26.70 -14.33 -17.59
C GLY A 640 -26.74 -13.13 -16.62
N ASP A 641 -26.94 -13.36 -15.32
CA ASP A 641 -27.02 -12.27 -14.34
C ASP A 641 -25.65 -11.61 -14.13
N GLU A 642 -25.58 -10.34 -14.51
CA GLU A 642 -24.41 -9.48 -14.37
C GLU A 642 -24.16 -9.11 -12.89
N PRO A 643 -22.90 -9.06 -12.42
CA PRO A 643 -22.57 -8.67 -11.04
C PRO A 643 -23.12 -7.27 -10.69
N SER A 644 -23.59 -7.11 -9.46
CA SER A 644 -24.12 -5.83 -8.95
C SER A 644 -23.69 -5.61 -7.52
N ASP A 645 -23.27 -4.38 -7.22
CA ASP A 645 -22.87 -3.89 -5.91
C ASP A 645 -24.04 -3.24 -5.14
N GLU A 646 -25.27 -3.54 -5.53
CA GLU A 646 -26.48 -3.15 -4.80
C GLU A 646 -26.43 -3.54 -3.30
N PRO A 647 -25.92 -4.72 -2.88
CA PRO A 647 -25.77 -5.06 -1.47
C PRO A 647 -24.89 -4.08 -0.68
N LEU A 648 -23.85 -3.51 -1.32
CA LEU A 648 -22.98 -2.49 -0.72
C LEU A 648 -23.76 -1.20 -0.46
N VAL A 649 -24.56 -0.77 -1.45
CA VAL A 649 -25.46 0.38 -1.29
C VAL A 649 -26.42 0.14 -0.13
N GLN A 650 -27.07 -1.03 -0.08
CA GLN A 650 -28.00 -1.37 1.00
C GLN A 650 -27.32 -1.39 2.38
N ALA A 651 -26.06 -1.82 2.46
CA ALA A 651 -25.29 -1.78 3.70
C ALA A 651 -24.97 -0.34 4.13
N ALA A 652 -24.59 0.53 3.20
CA ALA A 652 -24.36 1.94 3.47
C ALA A 652 -25.65 2.67 3.90
N LEU A 653 -26.76 2.41 3.23
CA LEU A 653 -28.07 2.96 3.59
C LEU A 653 -28.48 2.57 5.02
N ARG A 654 -28.35 1.28 5.39
CA ARG A 654 -28.62 0.81 6.76
C ARG A 654 -27.72 1.47 7.79
N LYS A 655 -26.42 1.61 7.49
CA LYS A 655 -25.43 2.24 8.37
C LYS A 655 -25.79 3.69 8.68
N HIS A 656 -26.31 4.43 7.69
CA HIS A 656 -26.67 5.85 7.84
C HIS A 656 -28.15 6.09 8.15
N GLY A 657 -28.96 5.04 8.32
CA GLY A 657 -30.38 5.15 8.63
C GLY A 657 -31.22 5.74 7.48
N MET A 658 -30.79 5.57 6.24
CA MET A 658 -31.42 6.14 5.04
C MET A 658 -32.10 5.06 4.19
N THR A 659 -32.99 5.49 3.30
CA THR A 659 -33.61 4.63 2.27
C THR A 659 -33.50 5.30 0.90
N ALA A 660 -33.36 4.51 -0.16
CA ALA A 660 -33.31 5.01 -1.53
C ALA A 660 -34.69 4.91 -2.20
N ARG A 661 -35.05 5.92 -3.00
CA ARG A 661 -36.26 5.93 -3.83
C ARG A 661 -35.88 5.66 -5.30
N SER A 662 -36.64 4.81 -5.99
CA SER A 662 -36.37 4.53 -7.40
C SER A 662 -36.83 5.67 -8.31
N LEU A 663 -35.97 6.11 -9.24
CA LEU A 663 -36.29 7.09 -10.27
C LEU A 663 -36.91 6.43 -11.51
N GLN A 664 -38.11 6.84 -11.87
CA GLN A 664 -38.80 6.37 -13.07
C GLN A 664 -38.65 7.38 -14.21
N THR A 665 -38.64 6.89 -15.45
CA THR A 665 -38.66 7.76 -16.63
C THR A 665 -39.84 8.73 -16.56
N GLY A 666 -39.58 10.01 -16.87
CA GLY A 666 -40.58 11.09 -16.84
C GLY A 666 -40.70 11.79 -15.49
N MET A 667 -40.11 11.27 -14.41
CA MET A 667 -40.04 11.99 -13.13
C MET A 667 -39.24 13.27 -13.28
N GLN A 668 -39.70 14.31 -12.58
CA GLN A 668 -39.02 15.60 -12.49
C GLN A 668 -38.53 15.83 -11.06
N LEU A 669 -37.31 16.33 -10.93
CA LEU A 669 -36.66 16.68 -9.69
C LEU A 669 -36.45 18.19 -9.68
N HIS A 670 -36.96 18.86 -8.65
CA HIS A 670 -36.91 20.31 -8.54
C HIS A 670 -36.13 20.70 -7.28
N TYR A 671 -35.00 21.35 -7.47
CA TYR A 671 -34.17 21.93 -6.42
C TYR A 671 -33.92 23.41 -6.73
N LEU A 672 -33.45 24.17 -5.74
CA LEU A 672 -33.22 25.60 -5.96
C LEU A 672 -32.16 25.82 -7.07
N GLY A 673 -32.56 26.44 -8.18
CA GLY A 673 -31.67 26.72 -9.32
C GLY A 673 -31.32 25.50 -10.18
N LEU A 674 -32.04 24.39 -10.01
CA LEU A 674 -31.81 23.15 -10.74
C LEU A 674 -33.12 22.39 -10.97
N ASP A 675 -33.42 22.10 -12.23
CA ASP A 675 -34.52 21.24 -12.65
C ASP A 675 -33.95 20.05 -13.42
N ALA A 676 -34.32 18.83 -13.07
CA ALA A 676 -33.85 17.63 -13.75
C ALA A 676 -35.01 16.72 -14.13
N ARG A 677 -35.00 16.19 -15.35
CA ARG A 677 -35.97 15.19 -15.83
C ARG A 677 -35.27 13.87 -16.11
N VAL A 678 -35.88 12.77 -15.66
CA VAL A 678 -35.36 11.42 -15.88
C VAL A 678 -35.76 10.93 -17.28
N LEU A 679 -34.79 10.64 -18.13
CA LEU A 679 -34.99 10.11 -19.49
C LEU A 679 -34.86 8.59 -19.61
N GLY A 680 -34.24 7.95 -18.64
CA GLY A 680 -34.04 6.50 -18.61
C GLY A 680 -33.69 5.98 -17.21
N PRO A 681 -33.80 4.65 -16.97
CA PRO A 681 -34.16 3.64 -17.96
C PRO A 681 -35.67 3.60 -18.25
N THR A 682 -36.04 3.44 -19.54
CA THR A 682 -37.46 3.39 -19.99
C THR A 682 -38.09 2.01 -19.81
N ARG A 683 -37.26 0.96 -19.82
CA ARG A 683 -37.62 -0.45 -19.65
C ARG A 683 -36.36 -1.23 -19.28
N LEU A 684 -36.53 -2.46 -18.78
CA LEU A 684 -35.42 -3.40 -18.64
C LEU A 684 -34.87 -3.80 -20.02
N ILE A 685 -33.59 -3.57 -20.25
CA ILE A 685 -32.87 -3.95 -21.48
C ILE A 685 -31.90 -5.09 -21.11
N ARG A 686 -32.09 -6.25 -21.75
CA ARG A 686 -31.25 -7.45 -21.53
C ARG A 686 -30.14 -7.64 -22.56
N ALA A 687 -30.13 -6.82 -23.60
CA ALA A 687 -29.05 -6.79 -24.58
C ALA A 687 -27.93 -5.88 -24.04
N GLY A 688 -26.68 -6.28 -24.26
CA GLY A 688 -25.53 -5.63 -23.64
C GLY A 688 -25.47 -5.89 -22.14
N SER A 689 -24.83 -4.97 -21.41
CA SER A 689 -24.81 -4.94 -19.95
C SER A 689 -26.16 -4.46 -19.42
N VAL A 690 -26.80 -5.28 -18.59
CA VAL A 690 -28.09 -4.97 -17.94
C VAL A 690 -27.90 -3.84 -16.94
N GLN A 691 -26.81 -3.87 -16.19
CA GLN A 691 -26.50 -2.86 -15.18
C GLN A 691 -26.15 -1.51 -15.82
N ASN A 692 -25.32 -1.49 -16.86
CA ASN A 692 -25.01 -0.26 -17.59
C ASN A 692 -26.26 0.34 -18.22
N ASN A 693 -27.08 -0.49 -18.88
CA ASN A 693 -28.36 -0.05 -19.47
C ASN A 693 -29.45 0.25 -18.43
N ALA A 694 -29.23 -0.05 -17.15
CA ALA A 694 -30.05 0.40 -16.03
C ALA A 694 -29.71 1.82 -15.57
N SER A 695 -28.66 2.45 -16.12
CA SER A 695 -28.24 3.80 -15.77
C SER A 695 -29.39 4.81 -15.81
N VAL A 696 -29.56 5.54 -14.72
CA VAL A 696 -30.44 6.72 -14.68
C VAL A 696 -29.83 7.81 -15.55
N VAL A 697 -30.60 8.27 -16.54
CA VAL A 697 -30.20 9.36 -17.45
C VAL A 697 -30.94 10.63 -17.05
N LEU A 698 -30.21 11.70 -16.76
CA LEU A 698 -30.77 12.98 -16.32
C LEU A 698 -30.58 14.06 -17.40
N ASP A 699 -31.68 14.70 -17.77
CA ASP A 699 -31.73 15.93 -18.56
C ASP A 699 -31.90 17.11 -17.60
N VAL A 700 -30.80 17.82 -17.34
CA VAL A 700 -30.68 18.83 -16.28
C VAL A 700 -30.66 20.23 -16.86
N ARG A 701 -31.44 21.13 -16.28
CA ARG A 701 -31.46 22.57 -16.57
C ARG A 701 -31.01 23.31 -15.32
N SER A 702 -29.92 24.06 -15.44
CA SER A 702 -29.41 24.84 -14.31
C SER A 702 -28.67 26.08 -14.80
N ARG A 703 -29.02 27.24 -14.21
CA ARG A 703 -28.43 28.55 -14.53
C ARG A 703 -28.38 28.88 -16.04
N GLY A 704 -29.40 28.46 -16.78
CA GLY A 704 -29.52 28.70 -18.23
C GLY A 704 -28.72 27.73 -19.11
N LEU A 705 -28.12 26.69 -18.53
CA LEU A 705 -27.46 25.61 -19.26
C LEU A 705 -28.30 24.33 -19.24
N ARG A 706 -28.28 23.57 -20.33
CA ARG A 706 -28.83 22.22 -20.44
C ARG A 706 -27.70 21.18 -20.45
N LEU A 707 -27.73 20.25 -19.51
CA LEU A 707 -26.73 19.18 -19.35
C LEU A 707 -27.41 17.82 -19.49
N LEU A 708 -26.79 16.90 -20.22
CA LEU A 708 -27.22 15.52 -20.32
C LEU A 708 -26.23 14.61 -19.58
N LEU A 709 -26.67 14.03 -18.47
CA LEU A 709 -25.88 13.09 -17.66
C LEU A 709 -26.35 11.67 -17.95
N THR A 710 -25.49 10.87 -18.58
CA THR A 710 -25.90 9.60 -19.19
C THR A 710 -25.57 8.36 -18.39
N GLY A 711 -24.84 8.48 -17.28
CA GLY A 711 -24.24 7.32 -16.61
C GLY A 711 -23.48 6.46 -17.62
N ASP A 712 -23.71 5.15 -17.58
CA ASP A 712 -22.98 4.17 -18.36
C ASP A 712 -23.82 3.48 -19.44
N ILE A 713 -24.91 4.13 -19.87
CA ILE A 713 -25.76 3.60 -20.94
C ILE A 713 -24.94 3.11 -22.13
N GLU A 714 -25.27 1.91 -22.61
CA GLU A 714 -24.70 1.36 -23.83
C GLU A 714 -25.58 1.71 -25.03
N LYS A 715 -25.24 1.18 -26.20
CA LYS A 715 -25.93 1.45 -27.46
C LYS A 715 -27.46 1.29 -27.38
N GLU A 716 -27.94 0.25 -26.71
CA GLU A 716 -29.37 -0.06 -26.65
C GLU A 716 -30.17 0.93 -25.81
N ALA A 717 -29.62 1.35 -24.65
CA ALA A 717 -30.23 2.39 -23.84
C ALA A 717 -30.06 3.77 -24.49
N GLY A 718 -28.92 4.03 -25.14
CA GLY A 718 -28.68 5.24 -25.94
C GLY A 718 -29.75 5.47 -27.01
N ALA A 719 -30.11 4.41 -27.76
CA ALA A 719 -31.18 4.47 -28.76
C ALA A 719 -32.58 4.72 -28.16
N ALA A 720 -32.80 4.36 -26.89
CA ALA A 720 -34.04 4.68 -26.18
C ALA A 720 -34.07 6.15 -25.73
N VAL A 721 -32.96 6.66 -25.20
CA VAL A 721 -32.80 8.08 -24.83
C VAL A 721 -32.93 8.99 -26.06
N LEU A 722 -32.30 8.63 -27.18
CA LEU A 722 -32.40 9.38 -28.44
C LEU A 722 -33.85 9.53 -28.92
N ARG A 723 -34.65 8.47 -28.79
CA ARG A 723 -36.08 8.53 -29.11
C ARG A 723 -36.85 9.47 -28.19
N ALA A 724 -36.52 9.50 -26.89
CA ALA A 724 -37.12 10.42 -25.95
C ALA A 724 -36.77 11.89 -26.28
N LEU A 725 -35.50 12.16 -26.63
CA LEU A 725 -35.06 13.50 -27.04
C LEU A 725 -35.74 13.97 -28.33
N ARG A 726 -35.88 13.08 -29.33
CA ARG A 726 -36.56 13.41 -30.60
C ARG A 726 -38.07 13.61 -30.48
N ALA A 727 -38.68 13.18 -29.38
CA ALA A 727 -40.10 13.40 -29.12
C ALA A 727 -40.41 14.81 -28.61
N GLU A 728 -39.39 15.62 -28.28
CA GLU A 728 -39.55 17.03 -27.91
C GLU A 728 -39.96 17.85 -29.14
N ALA A 729 -41.02 18.65 -28.99
CA ALA A 729 -41.55 19.49 -30.08
C ALA A 729 -40.60 20.65 -30.44
N ASP A 730 -39.83 21.15 -29.46
CA ASP A 730 -38.84 22.21 -29.62
C ASP A 730 -37.63 21.94 -28.70
N PRO A 731 -36.66 21.12 -29.16
CA PRO A 731 -35.55 20.70 -28.32
C PRO A 731 -34.53 21.83 -28.15
N GLU A 732 -34.39 22.32 -26.92
CA GLU A 732 -33.27 23.19 -26.54
C GLU A 732 -31.93 22.47 -26.78
N PRO A 733 -30.89 23.15 -27.28
CA PRO A 733 -29.59 22.53 -27.47
C PRO A 733 -28.99 22.06 -26.13
N VAL A 734 -28.29 20.93 -26.15
CA VAL A 734 -27.55 20.44 -24.98
C VAL A 734 -26.18 21.10 -24.97
N ASP A 735 -25.86 21.81 -23.89
CA ASP A 735 -24.58 22.53 -23.74
C ASP A 735 -23.44 21.59 -23.32
N VAL A 736 -23.77 20.62 -22.46
CA VAL A 736 -22.79 19.70 -21.86
C VAL A 736 -23.31 18.28 -21.89
N LEU A 737 -22.52 17.38 -22.46
CA LEU A 737 -22.74 15.93 -22.40
C LEU A 737 -21.73 15.31 -21.44
N LYS A 738 -22.19 14.62 -20.38
CA LYS A 738 -21.34 13.60 -19.75
C LYS A 738 -21.32 12.41 -20.69
N VAL A 739 -20.14 12.06 -21.18
CA VAL A 739 -19.97 10.99 -22.17
C VAL A 739 -20.28 9.64 -21.50
N PRO A 740 -21.09 8.77 -22.12
CA PRO A 740 -21.46 7.50 -21.52
C PRO A 740 -20.26 6.61 -21.17
N HIS A 741 -20.34 5.84 -20.10
CA HIS A 741 -19.46 4.68 -19.86
C HIS A 741 -17.97 5.01 -19.98
N HIS A 742 -17.56 6.11 -19.34
CA HIS A 742 -16.19 6.64 -19.33
C HIS A 742 -15.54 6.83 -20.71
N GLY A 743 -16.35 6.90 -21.78
CA GLY A 743 -15.87 6.95 -23.16
C GLY A 743 -15.61 5.56 -23.79
N SER A 744 -16.30 4.51 -23.35
CA SER A 744 -16.27 3.17 -23.94
C SER A 744 -16.59 3.19 -25.44
N ALA A 745 -16.12 2.19 -26.18
CA ALA A 745 -16.43 2.02 -27.60
C ALA A 745 -17.89 1.56 -27.85
N ASN A 746 -18.60 1.09 -26.81
CA ASN A 746 -19.96 0.54 -26.90
C ASN A 746 -21.05 1.61 -26.68
N GLN A 747 -20.99 2.70 -27.45
CA GLN A 747 -21.94 3.81 -27.40
C GLN A 747 -22.85 3.85 -28.62
N ASP A 748 -23.95 4.61 -28.56
CA ASP A 748 -24.85 4.82 -29.69
C ASP A 748 -24.47 6.09 -30.48
N PRO A 749 -23.67 6.00 -31.57
CA PRO A 749 -23.15 7.17 -32.26
C PRO A 749 -24.22 8.10 -32.84
N ASP A 750 -25.46 7.64 -32.99
CA ASP A 750 -26.58 8.48 -33.41
C ASP A 750 -27.06 9.40 -32.28
N LEU A 751 -26.90 8.99 -31.01
CA LEU A 751 -27.17 9.81 -29.84
C LEU A 751 -26.18 10.97 -29.75
N GLU A 752 -24.86 10.71 -29.79
CA GLU A 752 -23.88 11.79 -29.68
C GLU A 752 -24.01 12.79 -30.84
N ARG A 753 -24.25 12.30 -32.07
CA ARG A 753 -24.48 13.17 -33.24
C ARG A 753 -25.77 13.99 -33.15
N ALA A 754 -26.82 13.45 -32.52
CA ALA A 754 -28.07 14.18 -32.34
C ALA A 754 -28.00 15.18 -31.19
N VAL A 755 -27.27 14.86 -30.12
CA VAL A 755 -27.05 15.75 -28.97
C VAL A 755 -26.13 16.91 -29.36
N HIS A 756 -25.06 16.64 -30.11
CA HIS A 756 -24.09 17.63 -30.64
C HIS A 756 -23.68 18.68 -29.59
N ALA A 757 -23.38 18.23 -28.35
CA ALA A 757 -23.01 19.14 -27.28
C ALA A 757 -21.61 19.73 -27.53
N PRO A 758 -21.40 21.06 -27.42
CA PRO A 758 -20.09 21.67 -27.66
C PRO A 758 -19.05 21.21 -26.63
N ILE A 759 -19.47 20.85 -25.41
CA ILE A 759 -18.62 20.34 -24.34
C ILE A 759 -19.00 18.89 -24.03
N ALA A 760 -18.02 17.99 -24.13
CA ALA A 760 -18.15 16.60 -23.73
C ALA A 760 -17.22 16.33 -22.53
N VAL A 761 -17.77 15.91 -21.40
CA VAL A 761 -17.03 15.61 -20.17
C VAL A 761 -16.89 14.09 -20.03
N ILE A 762 -15.66 13.61 -19.91
CA ILE A 762 -15.32 12.21 -19.74
C ILE A 762 -14.72 12.04 -18.35
N SER A 763 -15.49 11.45 -17.43
CA SER A 763 -14.96 10.96 -16.15
C SER A 763 -14.28 9.61 -16.40
N VAL A 764 -12.97 9.56 -16.18
CA VAL A 764 -12.10 8.41 -16.48
C VAL A 764 -10.81 8.49 -15.66
N GLY A 765 -10.27 7.33 -15.28
CA GLY A 765 -9.06 7.24 -14.47
C GLY A 765 -7.77 7.25 -15.29
N ALA A 766 -6.71 7.84 -14.74
CA ALA A 766 -5.37 7.78 -15.32
C ALA A 766 -4.82 6.35 -15.29
N GLY A 767 -4.32 5.86 -16.42
CA GLY A 767 -3.74 4.52 -16.53
C GLY A 767 -4.77 3.38 -16.36
N ASN A 768 -6.05 3.62 -16.69
CA ASN A 768 -7.06 2.57 -16.63
C ASN A 768 -6.79 1.47 -17.68
N ASP A 769 -7.00 0.21 -17.28
CA ASP A 769 -6.76 -0.97 -18.14
C ASP A 769 -7.94 -1.31 -19.06
N TYR A 770 -9.05 -0.58 -18.96
CA TYR A 770 -10.26 -0.77 -19.77
C TYR A 770 -10.09 -0.24 -21.20
N GLY A 771 -9.02 0.50 -21.47
CA GLY A 771 -8.80 1.16 -22.75
C GLY A 771 -9.73 2.36 -22.97
N HIS A 772 -10.21 2.98 -21.88
CA HIS A 772 -11.08 4.15 -21.92
C HIS A 772 -10.27 5.45 -21.78
N PRO A 773 -10.73 6.55 -22.40
CA PRO A 773 -11.73 6.60 -23.45
C PRO A 773 -11.20 5.92 -24.72
N ALA A 774 -12.06 5.18 -25.41
CA ALA A 774 -11.70 4.47 -26.63
C ALA A 774 -11.38 5.47 -27.76
N PRO A 775 -10.38 5.20 -28.62
CA PRO A 775 -10.05 6.07 -29.76
C PRO A 775 -11.26 6.39 -30.64
N ARG A 776 -12.10 5.37 -30.92
CA ARG A 776 -13.33 5.51 -31.70
C ARG A 776 -14.31 6.53 -31.11
N THR A 777 -14.42 6.59 -29.78
CA THR A 777 -15.31 7.52 -29.08
C THR A 777 -14.76 8.94 -29.14
N LEU A 778 -13.45 9.11 -29.01
CA LEU A 778 -12.81 10.41 -29.20
C LEU A 778 -12.98 10.94 -30.62
N ASP A 779 -12.89 10.06 -31.63
CA ASP A 779 -13.11 10.43 -33.04
C ASP A 779 -14.56 10.81 -33.29
N LEU A 780 -15.52 10.06 -32.75
CA LEU A 780 -16.95 10.38 -32.82
C LEU A 780 -17.28 11.76 -32.22
N LEU A 781 -16.69 12.10 -31.07
CA LEU A 781 -16.87 13.41 -30.45
C LEU A 781 -16.29 14.53 -31.30
N ARG A 782 -15.12 14.31 -31.93
CA ARG A 782 -14.53 15.28 -32.88
C ARG A 782 -15.42 15.49 -34.10
N ASP A 783 -15.93 14.41 -34.67
CA ASP A 783 -16.83 14.44 -35.83
C ASP A 783 -18.15 15.17 -35.52
N SER A 784 -18.56 15.17 -34.25
CA SER A 784 -19.74 15.89 -33.74
C SER A 784 -19.42 17.31 -33.23
N ASN A 785 -18.24 17.85 -33.55
CA ASN A 785 -17.73 19.15 -33.09
C ASN A 785 -17.75 19.34 -31.55
N SER A 786 -17.72 18.25 -30.79
CA SER A 786 -17.65 18.27 -29.33
C SER A 786 -16.19 18.33 -28.85
N THR A 787 -15.89 19.27 -27.95
CA THR A 787 -14.58 19.32 -27.30
C THR A 787 -14.59 18.40 -26.08
N ALA A 788 -13.74 17.36 -26.09
CA ALA A 788 -13.64 16.40 -25.00
C ALA A 788 -12.70 16.89 -23.88
N PHE A 789 -13.24 16.99 -22.66
CA PHE A 789 -12.51 17.27 -21.42
C PHE A 789 -12.48 16.00 -20.57
N ARG A 790 -11.29 15.58 -20.13
CA ARG A 790 -11.09 14.31 -19.41
C ARG A 790 -10.47 14.50 -18.04
N THR A 791 -10.99 13.80 -17.04
CA THR A 791 -10.49 13.89 -15.66
C THR A 791 -9.08 13.33 -15.51
N ASP A 792 -8.73 12.25 -16.22
CA ASP A 792 -7.39 11.64 -16.19
C ASP A 792 -6.23 12.56 -16.62
N ARG A 793 -6.53 13.64 -17.37
CA ARG A 793 -5.53 14.62 -17.83
C ARG A 793 -5.59 15.94 -17.08
N GLY A 794 -6.75 16.29 -16.53
CA GLY A 794 -7.04 17.63 -16.03
C GLY A 794 -7.49 17.69 -14.58
N GLY A 795 -7.57 16.56 -13.89
CA GLY A 795 -8.24 16.46 -12.60
C GLY A 795 -9.73 16.76 -12.71
N ALA A 796 -10.32 17.33 -11.66
CA ALA A 796 -11.74 17.69 -11.66
C ALA A 796 -12.06 18.73 -12.76
N ILE A 797 -13.22 18.60 -13.39
CA ILE A 797 -13.67 19.49 -14.47
C ILE A 797 -14.90 20.23 -14.00
N ALA A 798 -14.83 21.56 -13.92
CA ALA A 798 -15.97 22.41 -13.57
C ALA A 798 -16.56 23.06 -14.82
N ILE A 799 -17.89 23.02 -14.91
CA ILE A 799 -18.70 23.79 -15.86
C ILE A 799 -19.24 25.01 -15.13
N VAL A 800 -19.07 26.17 -15.74
CA VAL A 800 -19.50 27.47 -15.21
C VAL A 800 -20.46 28.12 -16.20
N ALA A 801 -21.57 28.65 -15.71
CA ALA A 801 -22.46 29.48 -16.53
C ALA A 801 -22.05 30.95 -16.42
N ARG A 802 -21.72 31.60 -17.54
CA ARG A 802 -21.53 33.06 -17.60
C ARG A 802 -22.35 33.62 -18.74
N GLY A 803 -23.34 34.46 -18.42
CA GLY A 803 -24.25 35.03 -19.41
C GLY A 803 -25.03 33.98 -20.21
N GLY A 804 -25.35 32.84 -19.61
CA GLY A 804 -26.04 31.72 -20.28
C GLY A 804 -25.15 30.86 -21.17
N LEU A 805 -23.84 31.10 -21.23
CA LEU A 805 -22.89 30.29 -21.99
C LEU A 805 -22.04 29.39 -21.08
N PRO A 806 -21.72 28.15 -21.50
CA PRO A 806 -20.93 27.22 -20.72
C PRO A 806 -19.42 27.50 -20.87
N PHE A 807 -18.71 27.53 -19.75
CA PHE A 807 -17.24 27.62 -19.70
C PHE A 807 -16.68 26.45 -18.92
N VAL A 808 -15.54 25.92 -19.36
CA VAL A 808 -14.83 24.86 -18.65
C VAL A 808 -13.67 25.43 -17.85
N ALA A 809 -13.61 25.09 -16.57
CA ALA A 809 -12.50 25.40 -15.67
C ALA A 809 -11.90 24.11 -15.11
N ARG A 810 -10.61 24.17 -14.79
CA ARG A 810 -9.83 23.09 -14.18
C ARG A 810 -9.02 23.66 -13.00
N PRO A 811 -8.77 22.87 -11.94
CA PRO A 811 -8.01 23.30 -10.77
C PRO A 811 -6.54 23.61 -11.08
#